data_AF-A0A0G3GVH4-F1
#
_entry.id   AF-A0A0G3GVH4-F1
#
_cell.length_a   1.000
_cell.length_b   1.000
_cell.length_c   1.000
_cell.angle_alpha   90.00
_cell.angle_beta   90.00
_cell.angle_gamma   90.00
#
_symmetry.space_group_name_H-M   'P 1'
#
loop_
_entity.id
_entity.type
_entity.pdbx_description
1 polymer ?
#
loop_
_entity_poly.entity_id
_entity_poly.type
_entity_poly.pdbx_seq_one_letter_code
_entity_poly.pdbx_strand_id
1 'polypeptide(L)'
;MAHKELPQAVALFHELGWTNAQPKDTPSLSVGSSKQQAAAKRGLSSGEWSVTDYGPDGNPAGDLGGISPYMMQLFALRLGVSPKRVITLFRRHGHSPDYRLIAELVALNGKDYAERFIREALRYRDFDGMEADSEDEFTFSVFFLVTQHFPDLGIPAHINYAEAWALCAAKNMGVREATIRAPKNQLPQWKELLPTFAEHFDLCTQEGAQMWNAFGYAIVEAATRDLITRDTAVALAIRGLDAATRPKQRLRMVSMLCEDLHLTDNDIVAHREAIGGIVAGADPKLVDVLGLRLIGCVPAEELGAAALPMLYVTTLKGQRDVLTVIKKRTDIPADGRTVLAQRVSELAASSDKKVADIAAGLVAQWGVDVAASTSDEGKLYPWNPTPKLWELPRFVRMEPTYDALIEALTNSDYAREDSFGDAPMDLVTTESEQCVVAYAHLAFEDPEAAKRVKKVIGNHKLFALNMRTDVENFVFDGRPHHVLWRRDYYLEWVMGKVPCIVSEPSYVDLSIDFEDLLHRLEAYNQHGASILCADLMVALTRLNLDGLDISAAAKRARGYSVPVIHTFSQPTERTAGEILADYLTDPFRVPQLVKDSESGCYSGIYSSEKVETPTSLVRFPHDITQESKWCDINPAAAPRWGDAVWRRLQHSPQAKDTDQGLLARQVARSAAPLGPATAMNLIGLARPTKKGGLTLAYQAISDAWARGLLLPGVADPQYLDWYWDATKNFAGMATVALDLADMGMLAVAWPLLDAMLAQSTKSTAKTAELAQAMADLAPSVTHAIEKGAAPASAAHVSNLRRFAAMKGSNKTSVAARVAVEILPPSTTGDSARDTSEDSSEPKAVASPTVDLSAWEVSAPEFIDDSLDQFFLTHAHSGPSAVTVGLRSSTYPSLSFEADLWDFDSYPSHGFYRVECYRGEESRGYFHMWWDGDSWVLDHQPAQRWRYNSSPLPMFTSTAYILFGMMHSGSRAKNALWCMERFLINRMFCAQVVARSIHALLQEELWAPTQALKLLRAKETLPVLWPLLTESLAKAATDSQQQHPPAKWLGKVLDAIAEDSAVLKAATEAGFIPETSWNPLKIIAGQKKKTAAVTKARELVEVFGVK
;
A
#
# COMPACT_ATOMS: atom_id res chain seq x y z
N MET A 1 22.94 17.42 -16.69
CA MET A 1 23.91 17.63 -17.78
C MET A 1 25.27 17.08 -17.38
N ALA A 2 25.99 16.46 -18.33
CA ALA A 2 27.37 16.00 -18.15
C ALA A 2 28.35 17.17 -17.92
N HIS A 3 29.47 16.87 -17.26
CA HIS A 3 30.52 17.87 -17.07
C HIS A 3 31.24 18.17 -18.40
N LYS A 4 31.64 19.42 -18.62
CA LYS A 4 32.32 19.88 -19.85
C LYS A 4 33.61 19.11 -20.19
N GLU A 5 34.27 18.53 -19.17
CA GLU A 5 35.50 17.74 -19.33
C GLU A 5 35.23 16.21 -19.39
N LEU A 6 33.97 15.75 -19.34
CA LEU A 6 33.64 14.32 -19.46
C LEU A 6 34.13 13.70 -20.80
N PRO A 7 34.01 14.37 -21.97
CA PRO A 7 34.55 13.82 -23.22
C PRO A 7 36.06 13.54 -23.17
N GLN A 8 36.81 14.32 -22.38
CA GLN A 8 38.26 14.09 -22.20
C GLN A 8 38.53 12.85 -21.33
N ALA A 9 37.69 12.59 -20.33
CA ALA A 9 37.75 11.37 -19.53
C ALA A 9 37.42 10.13 -20.38
N VAL A 10 36.39 10.21 -21.23
CA VAL A 10 36.00 9.18 -22.20
C VAL A 10 37.12 8.89 -23.20
N ALA A 11 37.73 9.92 -23.78
CA ALA A 11 38.85 9.76 -24.70
C ALA A 11 40.06 9.08 -24.03
N LEU A 12 40.41 9.51 -22.80
CA LEU A 12 41.49 8.91 -22.02
C LEU A 12 41.20 7.44 -21.67
N PHE A 13 39.96 7.13 -21.30
CA PHE A 13 39.52 5.76 -21.01
C PHE A 13 39.75 4.84 -22.23
N HIS A 14 39.43 5.30 -23.44
CA HIS A 14 39.71 4.57 -24.67
C HIS A 14 41.22 4.46 -24.95
N GLU A 15 41.98 5.55 -24.85
CA GLU A 15 43.42 5.62 -25.08
C GLU A 15 44.19 4.62 -24.19
N LEU A 16 43.79 4.51 -22.92
CA LEU A 16 44.44 3.65 -21.94
C LEU A 16 44.00 2.18 -22.02
N GLY A 17 43.15 1.82 -22.98
CA GLY A 17 42.73 0.43 -23.23
C GLY A 17 41.68 -0.10 -22.25
N TRP A 18 41.03 0.76 -21.46
CA TRP A 18 40.01 0.34 -20.49
C TRP A 18 38.74 -0.23 -21.14
N THR A 19 38.45 0.15 -22.39
CA THR A 19 37.29 -0.30 -23.18
C THR A 19 37.16 -1.82 -23.27
N ASN A 20 38.27 -2.52 -23.43
CA ASN A 20 38.30 -3.97 -23.67
C ASN A 20 38.79 -4.76 -22.45
N ALA A 21 39.11 -4.07 -21.35
CA ALA A 21 39.62 -4.69 -20.14
C ALA A 21 38.50 -5.35 -19.33
N GLN A 22 38.85 -6.38 -18.56
CA GLN A 22 37.92 -7.00 -17.62
C GLN A 22 38.04 -6.30 -16.25
N PRO A 23 36.99 -6.31 -15.41
CA PRO A 23 37.04 -5.69 -14.08
C PRO A 23 38.25 -6.12 -13.24
N LYS A 24 38.62 -7.41 -13.30
CA LYS A 24 39.77 -7.99 -12.59
C LYS A 24 41.13 -7.40 -12.99
N ASP A 25 41.25 -6.78 -14.17
CA ASP A 25 42.51 -6.24 -14.68
C ASP A 25 42.76 -4.80 -14.17
N THR A 26 41.68 -4.12 -13.75
CA THR A 26 41.66 -2.69 -13.37
C THR A 26 42.63 -2.24 -12.26
N PRO A 27 43.02 -3.08 -11.27
CA PRO A 27 44.04 -2.68 -10.30
C PRO A 27 45.40 -2.35 -10.95
N SER A 28 45.73 -3.05 -12.03
CA SER A 28 47.02 -2.97 -12.72
C SER A 28 47.04 -2.08 -13.97
N LEU A 29 45.87 -1.65 -14.45
CA LEU A 29 45.77 -0.77 -15.61
C LEU A 29 46.34 0.62 -15.33
N SER A 30 46.93 1.20 -16.37
CA SER A 30 47.40 2.59 -16.35
C SER A 30 46.22 3.55 -16.24
N VAL A 31 46.42 4.64 -15.51
CA VAL A 31 45.49 5.78 -15.39
C VAL A 31 46.02 7.03 -16.10
N GLY A 32 47.09 6.89 -16.89
CA GLY A 32 47.72 7.97 -17.65
C GLY A 32 48.66 8.86 -16.82
N SER A 33 49.18 9.93 -17.43
CA SER A 33 50.04 10.90 -16.75
C SER A 33 49.28 11.75 -15.72
N SER A 34 49.99 12.37 -14.76
CA SER A 34 49.35 13.20 -13.72
C SER A 34 48.46 14.33 -14.29
N LYS A 35 48.82 14.87 -15.46
CA LYS A 35 48.00 15.91 -16.14
C LYS A 35 46.72 15.32 -16.74
N GLN A 36 46.81 14.15 -17.37
CA GLN A 36 45.65 13.42 -17.91
C GLN A 36 44.71 12.98 -16.77
N GLN A 37 45.26 12.45 -15.68
CA GLN A 37 44.50 12.06 -14.48
C GLN A 37 43.73 13.24 -13.89
N ALA A 38 44.38 14.41 -13.74
CA ALA A 38 43.73 15.59 -13.18
C ALA A 38 42.54 16.07 -14.03
N ALA A 39 42.66 16.01 -15.36
CA ALA A 39 41.58 16.37 -16.28
C ALA A 39 40.43 15.35 -16.24
N ALA A 40 40.74 14.05 -16.34
CA ALA A 40 39.74 13.00 -16.28
C ALA A 40 39.00 12.98 -14.94
N LYS A 41 39.71 13.17 -13.82
CA LYS A 41 39.14 13.27 -12.48
C LYS A 41 38.13 14.42 -12.38
N ARG A 42 38.44 15.60 -12.91
CA ARG A 42 37.48 16.73 -12.93
C ARG A 42 36.27 16.42 -13.81
N GLY A 43 36.49 15.81 -14.97
CA GLY A 43 35.43 15.29 -15.85
C GLY A 43 34.43 14.35 -15.17
N LEU A 44 34.92 13.50 -14.26
CA LEU A 44 34.12 12.48 -13.57
C LEU A 44 33.58 12.93 -12.20
N SER A 45 34.08 14.05 -11.66
CA SER A 45 33.73 14.53 -10.32
C SER A 45 32.34 15.18 -10.21
N SER A 46 31.69 15.52 -11.32
CA SER A 46 30.38 16.18 -11.32
C SER A 46 29.60 15.89 -12.62
N GLY A 47 28.37 16.41 -12.71
CA GLY A 47 27.46 16.14 -13.82
C GLY A 47 26.64 14.86 -13.64
N GLU A 48 25.71 14.61 -14.52
CA GLU A 48 24.96 13.34 -14.59
C GLU A 48 25.36 12.62 -15.88
N TRP A 49 25.45 11.29 -15.83
CA TRP A 49 25.56 10.48 -17.03
C TRP A 49 24.13 10.18 -17.48
N SER A 50 23.69 10.81 -18.57
CA SER A 50 22.41 10.44 -19.17
C SER A 50 22.54 9.02 -19.74
N VAL A 51 21.72 8.10 -19.23
CA VAL A 51 21.51 6.76 -19.82
C VAL A 51 20.20 6.74 -20.63
N THR A 52 19.49 7.87 -20.67
CA THR A 52 18.11 7.98 -21.18
C THR A 52 17.99 8.32 -22.66
N ASP A 53 19.07 8.73 -23.32
CA ASP A 53 19.03 9.02 -24.75
C ASP A 53 19.22 7.74 -25.55
N TYR A 54 18.11 7.06 -25.77
CA TYR A 54 18.01 6.07 -26.84
C TYR A 54 18.08 6.82 -28.16
N GLY A 55 19.13 6.59 -28.94
CA GLY A 55 19.17 7.06 -30.32
C GLY A 55 17.99 6.48 -31.15
N PRO A 56 17.77 6.93 -32.39
CA PRO A 56 16.80 6.33 -33.32
C PRO A 56 17.00 4.81 -33.45
N ASP A 57 18.23 4.39 -33.26
CA ASP A 57 18.69 3.02 -33.26
C ASP A 57 18.80 2.49 -31.83
N GLY A 58 17.92 2.81 -30.87
CA GLY A 58 17.79 2.27 -29.50
C GLY A 58 19.03 1.72 -28.77
N ASN A 59 20.21 2.24 -29.06
CA ASN A 59 21.45 2.06 -28.32
C ASN A 59 21.51 3.22 -27.33
N PRO A 60 22.02 3.00 -26.11
CA PRO A 60 22.29 4.10 -25.19
C PRO A 60 23.34 5.01 -25.82
N ALA A 61 22.90 6.09 -26.47
CA ALA A 61 23.73 7.20 -26.91
C ALA A 61 23.86 8.17 -25.73
N GLY A 62 24.31 7.65 -24.60
CA GLY A 62 24.54 8.44 -23.40
C GLY A 62 25.85 9.21 -23.49
N ASP A 63 26.07 10.12 -22.53
CA ASP A 63 27.29 10.93 -22.40
C ASP A 63 28.61 10.12 -22.32
N LEU A 64 28.52 8.80 -22.17
CA LEU A 64 29.63 7.84 -22.11
C LEU A 64 29.98 7.19 -23.46
N GLY A 65 29.27 7.51 -24.56
CA GLY A 65 29.62 7.03 -25.90
C GLY A 65 29.62 5.50 -26.06
N GLY A 66 28.71 4.81 -25.37
CA GLY A 66 28.61 3.34 -25.40
C GLY A 66 29.55 2.61 -24.43
N ILE A 67 30.34 3.31 -23.60
CA ILE A 67 31.13 2.70 -22.54
C ILE A 67 30.21 2.14 -21.44
N SER A 68 30.55 0.95 -20.93
CA SER A 68 29.92 0.38 -19.72
C SER A 68 30.05 1.35 -18.53
N PRO A 69 28.93 1.81 -17.93
CA PRO A 69 28.97 2.68 -16.76
C PRO A 69 29.77 2.06 -15.61
N TYR A 70 29.67 0.74 -15.41
CA TYR A 70 30.45 0.01 -14.41
C TYR A 70 31.96 0.19 -14.59
N MET A 71 32.49 -0.06 -15.79
CA MET A 71 33.94 0.10 -16.03
C MET A 71 34.38 1.56 -15.88
N MET A 72 33.54 2.52 -16.26
CA MET A 72 33.82 3.95 -16.05
C MET A 72 33.82 4.32 -14.55
N GLN A 73 32.99 3.69 -13.71
CA GLN A 73 33.00 3.87 -12.25
C GLN A 73 34.28 3.33 -11.63
N LEU A 74 34.75 2.14 -12.06
CA LEU A 74 36.04 1.59 -11.63
C LEU A 74 37.21 2.49 -12.03
N PHE A 75 37.16 3.10 -13.22
CA PHE A 75 38.13 4.08 -13.65
C PHE A 75 38.11 5.35 -12.78
N ALA A 76 36.92 5.87 -12.50
CA ALA A 76 36.73 7.02 -11.59
C ALA A 76 37.29 6.74 -10.19
N LEU A 77 37.07 5.52 -9.67
CA LEU A 77 37.62 5.07 -8.40
C LEU A 77 39.15 5.00 -8.44
N ARG A 78 39.75 4.44 -9.51
CA ARG A 78 41.22 4.40 -9.69
C ARG A 78 41.88 5.76 -9.87
N LEU A 79 41.15 6.76 -10.36
CA LEU A 79 41.58 8.16 -10.44
C LEU A 79 41.44 8.93 -9.10
N GLY A 80 40.85 8.29 -8.08
CA GLY A 80 40.63 8.89 -6.78
C GLY A 80 39.57 10.00 -6.79
N VAL A 81 38.57 9.93 -7.67
CA VAL A 81 37.36 10.78 -7.60
C VAL A 81 36.74 10.66 -6.20
N SER A 82 36.17 11.72 -5.64
CA SER A 82 35.73 11.71 -4.23
C SER A 82 34.78 10.53 -3.89
N PRO A 83 34.89 9.89 -2.72
CA PRO A 83 34.05 8.73 -2.37
C PRO A 83 32.55 8.97 -2.48
N LYS A 84 32.05 10.13 -2.01
CA LYS A 84 30.66 10.56 -2.17
C LYS A 84 30.16 10.42 -3.61
N ARG A 85 30.98 10.90 -4.55
CA ARG A 85 30.65 10.85 -5.97
C ARG A 85 30.66 9.42 -6.50
N VAL A 86 31.69 8.64 -6.17
CA VAL A 86 31.81 7.25 -6.63
C VAL A 86 30.63 6.39 -6.16
N ILE A 87 30.30 6.46 -4.86
CA ILE A 87 29.15 5.74 -4.30
C ILE A 87 27.84 6.20 -4.95
N THR A 88 27.64 7.50 -5.14
CA THR A 88 26.45 8.03 -5.85
C THR A 88 26.33 7.48 -7.27
N LEU A 89 27.46 7.30 -7.98
CA LEU A 89 27.46 6.80 -9.34
C LEU A 89 27.08 5.31 -9.41
N PHE A 90 27.64 4.47 -8.54
CA PHE A 90 27.26 3.06 -8.47
C PHE A 90 25.75 2.90 -8.20
N ARG A 91 25.26 3.58 -7.15
CA ARG A 91 23.84 3.57 -6.75
C ARG A 91 22.88 3.99 -7.84
N ARG A 92 23.32 4.84 -8.77
CA ARG A 92 22.46 5.39 -9.82
C ARG A 92 22.40 4.52 -11.07
N HIS A 93 23.44 3.75 -11.34
CA HIS A 93 23.55 3.01 -12.59
C HIS A 93 23.42 1.49 -12.43
N GLY A 94 23.30 0.97 -11.19
CA GLY A 94 22.79 -0.37 -10.87
C GLY A 94 23.61 -1.50 -11.50
N HIS A 95 24.73 -1.85 -10.88
CA HIS A 95 25.59 -2.94 -11.34
C HIS A 95 26.11 -3.77 -10.16
N SER A 96 26.01 -5.11 -10.25
CA SER A 96 26.53 -6.08 -9.27
C SER A 96 28.03 -5.85 -9.02
N PRO A 97 28.43 -5.18 -7.93
CA PRO A 97 29.80 -4.77 -7.72
C PRO A 97 30.60 -5.93 -7.16
N ASP A 98 31.83 -6.06 -7.61
CA ASP A 98 32.80 -6.90 -6.93
C ASP A 98 33.33 -6.16 -5.70
N TYR A 99 32.76 -6.44 -4.53
CA TYR A 99 33.08 -5.75 -3.28
C TYR A 99 34.56 -5.87 -2.87
N ARG A 100 35.22 -6.98 -3.24
CA ARG A 100 36.66 -7.17 -3.00
C ARG A 100 37.48 -6.28 -3.91
N LEU A 101 37.16 -6.27 -5.20
CA LEU A 101 37.81 -5.40 -6.17
C LEU A 101 37.66 -3.93 -5.75
N ILE A 102 36.46 -3.50 -5.36
CA ILE A 102 36.25 -2.11 -4.92
C ILE A 102 37.12 -1.78 -3.70
N ALA A 103 37.22 -2.66 -2.71
CA ALA A 103 38.10 -2.46 -1.56
C ALA A 103 39.57 -2.33 -1.99
N GLU A 104 40.03 -3.16 -2.93
CA GLU A 104 41.39 -3.07 -3.50
C GLU A 104 41.63 -1.73 -4.22
N LEU A 105 40.70 -1.30 -5.08
CA LEU A 105 40.82 -0.02 -5.81
C LEU A 105 40.75 1.20 -4.87
N VAL A 106 39.94 1.13 -3.81
CA VAL A 106 39.93 2.14 -2.73
C VAL A 106 41.29 2.16 -2.03
N ALA A 107 41.86 0.99 -1.70
CA ALA A 107 43.14 0.90 -1.02
C ALA A 107 44.32 1.43 -1.84
N LEU A 108 44.29 1.26 -3.17
CA LEU A 108 45.29 1.84 -4.08
C LEU A 108 45.35 3.37 -4.06
N ASN A 109 44.31 4.05 -3.57
CA ASN A 109 44.28 5.51 -3.40
C ASN A 109 44.84 5.97 -2.04
N GLY A 110 45.25 5.05 -1.17
CA GLY A 110 45.84 5.32 0.13
C GLY A 110 44.83 5.44 1.28
N LYS A 111 45.37 5.41 2.51
CA LYS A 111 44.61 5.34 3.77
C LYS A 111 43.60 6.49 3.93
N ASP A 112 44.01 7.74 3.66
CA ASP A 112 43.12 8.91 3.76
C ASP A 112 41.90 8.82 2.83
N TYR A 113 42.06 8.20 1.66
CA TYR A 113 40.95 7.98 0.75
C TYR A 113 40.01 6.89 1.28
N ALA A 114 40.57 5.79 1.81
CA ALA A 114 39.80 4.72 2.45
C ALA A 114 38.98 5.23 3.64
N GLU A 115 39.54 6.05 4.53
CA GLU A 115 38.78 6.65 5.65
C GLU A 115 37.59 7.49 5.21
N ARG A 116 37.74 8.26 4.13
CA ARG A 116 36.63 9.03 3.55
C ARG A 116 35.61 8.13 2.86
N PHE A 117 36.05 7.03 2.26
CA PHE A 117 35.17 6.04 1.65
C PHE A 117 34.33 5.33 2.70
N ILE A 118 34.96 4.85 3.78
CA ILE A 118 34.27 4.21 4.91
C ILE A 118 33.19 5.15 5.45
N ARG A 119 33.53 6.40 5.79
CA ARG A 119 32.56 7.38 6.30
C ARG A 119 31.37 7.62 5.37
N GLU A 120 31.57 7.53 4.07
CA GLU A 120 30.49 7.72 3.11
C GLU A 120 29.65 6.45 2.92
N ALA A 121 30.29 5.27 2.82
CA ALA A 121 29.60 3.98 2.71
C ALA A 121 28.65 3.74 3.89
N LEU A 122 29.08 4.10 5.11
CA LEU A 122 28.28 3.94 6.32
C LEU A 122 26.99 4.77 6.34
N ARG A 123 26.85 5.80 5.50
CA ARG A 123 25.64 6.65 5.47
C ARG A 123 24.43 5.94 4.87
N TYR A 124 24.67 4.89 4.10
CA TYR A 124 23.62 4.15 3.41
C TYR A 124 23.37 2.82 4.11
N ARG A 125 22.14 2.32 3.97
CA ARG A 125 21.69 1.02 4.49
C ARG A 125 20.83 0.40 3.40
N ASP A 126 21.34 -0.61 2.72
CA ASP A 126 20.70 -1.18 1.54
C ASP A 126 20.38 -2.68 1.69
N PHE A 127 20.03 -3.06 2.92
CA PHE A 127 19.52 -4.36 3.31
C PHE A 127 18.33 -4.20 4.28
N ASP A 128 17.39 -5.15 4.24
CA ASP A 128 16.26 -5.24 5.15
C ASP A 128 16.33 -6.54 5.97
N GLY A 129 16.93 -6.45 7.15
CA GLY A 129 16.93 -7.50 8.16
C GLY A 129 17.66 -8.77 7.76
N MET A 130 16.98 -9.67 7.06
CA MET A 130 17.49 -10.98 6.61
C MET A 130 17.94 -10.99 5.15
N GLU A 131 17.68 -9.90 4.41
CA GLU A 131 17.88 -9.87 2.97
C GLU A 131 18.66 -8.61 2.57
N ALA A 132 19.71 -8.80 1.79
CA ALA A 132 20.37 -7.71 1.06
C ALA A 132 20.05 -7.89 -0.44
N ASP A 133 19.11 -7.05 -0.91
CA ASP A 133 18.61 -7.05 -2.28
C ASP A 133 19.37 -6.08 -3.20
N SER A 134 20.14 -5.15 -2.64
CA SER A 134 20.85 -4.15 -3.45
C SER A 134 22.23 -4.62 -3.92
N GLU A 135 22.52 -4.29 -5.17
CA GLU A 135 23.86 -4.31 -5.75
C GLU A 135 24.72 -3.12 -5.24
N ASP A 136 24.38 -2.45 -4.14
CA ASP A 136 25.05 -1.19 -3.75
C ASP A 136 25.50 -1.16 -2.28
N GLU A 137 25.61 -2.33 -1.64
CA GLU A 137 25.93 -2.43 -0.21
C GLU A 137 27.44 -2.35 0.06
N PHE A 138 27.98 -1.13 0.04
CA PHE A 138 29.42 -0.89 0.18
C PHE A 138 30.00 -1.21 1.56
N THR A 139 29.18 -1.50 2.58
CA THR A 139 29.68 -1.98 3.87
C THR A 139 30.42 -3.33 3.75
N PHE A 140 30.12 -4.14 2.74
CA PHE A 140 30.91 -5.34 2.44
C PHE A 140 32.34 -5.01 1.97
N SER A 141 32.53 -3.94 1.19
CA SER A 141 33.87 -3.44 0.85
C SER A 141 34.59 -2.87 2.07
N VAL A 142 33.87 -2.23 2.99
CA VAL A 142 34.44 -1.74 4.26
C VAL A 142 35.04 -2.86 5.07
N PHE A 143 34.42 -4.04 5.11
CA PHE A 143 34.98 -5.22 5.79
C PHE A 143 36.39 -5.55 5.29
N PHE A 144 36.60 -5.64 3.97
CA PHE A 144 37.92 -5.92 3.41
C PHE A 144 38.93 -4.79 3.67
N LEU A 145 38.47 -3.53 3.65
CA LEU A 145 39.32 -2.38 3.97
C LEU A 145 39.87 -2.46 5.40
N VAL A 146 39.03 -2.73 6.39
CA VAL A 146 39.44 -2.72 7.81
C VAL A 146 40.02 -4.05 8.31
N THR A 147 39.91 -5.13 7.53
CA THR A 147 40.48 -6.44 7.93
C THR A 147 41.70 -6.86 7.12
N GLN A 148 41.85 -6.38 5.88
CA GLN A 148 42.91 -6.84 4.96
C GLN A 148 43.84 -5.72 4.49
N HIS A 149 43.33 -4.52 4.22
CA HIS A 149 44.13 -3.43 3.64
C HIS A 149 44.67 -2.43 4.69
N PHE A 150 43.84 -2.02 5.65
CA PHE A 150 44.18 -1.07 6.71
C PHE A 150 43.61 -1.48 8.08
N PRO A 151 44.12 -2.57 8.70
CA PRO A 151 43.67 -3.01 10.03
C PRO A 151 43.84 -1.96 11.13
N ASP A 152 44.76 -1.02 10.94
CA ASP A 152 45.03 0.09 11.85
C ASP A 152 43.96 1.19 11.82
N LEU A 153 42.99 1.14 10.91
CA LEU A 153 41.79 1.99 10.95
C LEU A 153 40.78 1.55 12.02
N GLY A 154 40.88 0.31 12.50
CA GLY A 154 39.93 -0.27 13.43
C GLY A 154 38.57 -0.56 12.79
N ILE A 155 37.77 -1.36 13.49
CA ILE A 155 36.41 -1.70 13.06
C ILE A 155 35.49 -0.48 13.28
N PRO A 156 34.69 -0.05 12.28
CA PRO A 156 33.83 1.11 12.44
C PRO A 156 32.69 0.87 13.44
N ALA A 157 32.59 1.74 14.45
CA ALA A 157 31.47 1.79 15.39
C ALA A 157 30.22 2.40 14.71
N HIS A 158 29.48 1.56 13.97
CA HIS A 158 28.29 2.01 13.23
C HIS A 158 27.30 0.87 12.96
N ILE A 159 26.02 1.10 13.27
CA ILE A 159 24.93 0.12 13.12
C ILE A 159 24.81 -0.50 11.73
N ASN A 160 24.88 0.29 10.64
CA ASN A 160 24.75 -0.25 9.27
C ASN A 160 25.85 -1.26 8.94
N TYR A 161 27.06 -1.03 9.43
CA TYR A 161 28.17 -1.97 9.23
C TYR A 161 28.02 -3.22 10.10
N ALA A 162 27.62 -3.04 11.36
CA ALA A 162 27.37 -4.14 12.28
C ALA A 162 26.30 -5.11 11.73
N GLU A 163 25.18 -4.59 11.24
CA GLU A 163 24.12 -5.44 10.68
C GLU A 163 24.52 -6.11 9.35
N ALA A 164 25.27 -5.43 8.48
CA ALA A 164 25.78 -6.04 7.25
C ALA A 164 26.77 -7.18 7.56
N TRP A 165 27.66 -6.98 8.54
CA TRP A 165 28.54 -8.04 9.01
C TRP A 165 27.75 -9.22 9.58
N ALA A 166 26.73 -8.95 10.42
CA ALA A 166 25.88 -9.99 11.00
C ALA A 166 25.15 -10.81 9.92
N LEU A 167 24.72 -10.17 8.83
CA LEU A 167 24.12 -10.85 7.68
C LEU A 167 25.12 -11.77 6.97
N CYS A 168 26.34 -11.31 6.72
CA CYS A 168 27.41 -12.16 6.19
C CYS A 168 27.74 -13.34 7.13
N ALA A 169 27.79 -13.10 8.44
CA ALA A 169 28.05 -14.13 9.44
C ALA A 169 26.94 -15.20 9.42
N ALA A 170 25.67 -14.81 9.50
CA ALA A 170 24.52 -15.70 9.45
C ALA A 170 24.52 -16.56 8.16
N LYS A 171 24.75 -15.94 6.99
CA LYS A 171 24.82 -16.65 5.71
C LYS A 171 25.96 -17.68 5.68
N ASN A 172 27.14 -17.34 6.21
CA ASN A 172 28.27 -18.27 6.30
C ASN A 172 28.05 -19.37 7.36
N MET A 173 27.21 -19.11 8.36
CA MET A 173 26.81 -20.10 9.36
C MET A 173 25.72 -21.06 8.83
N GLY A 174 25.20 -20.87 7.62
CA GLY A 174 24.21 -21.76 7.01
C GLY A 174 22.76 -21.43 7.38
N VAL A 175 22.51 -20.23 7.90
CA VAL A 175 21.15 -19.73 8.15
C VAL A 175 20.45 -19.57 6.80
N ARG A 176 19.41 -20.38 6.56
CA ARG A 176 18.72 -20.47 5.26
C ARG A 176 18.04 -19.16 4.85
N GLU A 177 17.52 -18.43 5.83
CA GLU A 177 16.78 -17.20 5.67
C GLU A 177 17.69 -16.00 5.36
N ALA A 178 18.99 -16.09 5.63
CA ALA A 178 19.94 -15.01 5.37
C ALA A 178 20.31 -14.98 3.88
N THR A 179 19.66 -14.10 3.11
CA THR A 179 19.87 -13.97 1.67
C THR A 179 20.68 -12.72 1.35
N ILE A 180 21.65 -12.87 0.46
CA ILE A 180 22.42 -11.74 -0.09
C ILE A 180 22.52 -12.02 -1.58
N ARG A 181 21.96 -11.13 -2.41
CA ARG A 181 22.01 -11.20 -3.87
C ARG A 181 23.38 -10.73 -4.38
N ALA A 182 24.39 -11.55 -4.16
CA ALA A 182 25.72 -11.37 -4.71
C ALA A 182 26.42 -12.73 -4.90
N PRO A 183 27.30 -12.88 -5.91
CA PRO A 183 28.16 -14.04 -6.06
C PRO A 183 28.94 -14.37 -4.77
N LYS A 184 28.89 -15.63 -4.33
CA LYS A 184 29.50 -16.07 -3.05
C LYS A 184 31.01 -15.76 -2.93
N ASN A 185 31.72 -15.71 -4.06
CA ASN A 185 33.16 -15.40 -4.09
C ASN A 185 33.47 -13.92 -3.80
N GLN A 186 32.50 -13.02 -3.92
CA GLN A 186 32.68 -11.57 -3.71
C GLN A 186 32.40 -11.13 -2.27
N LEU A 187 31.75 -11.98 -1.46
CA LEU A 187 31.42 -11.70 -0.07
C LEU A 187 32.52 -12.15 0.90
N PRO A 188 32.54 -11.63 2.14
CA PRO A 188 33.34 -12.17 3.23
C PRO A 188 33.04 -13.65 3.46
N GLN A 189 34.09 -14.47 3.47
CA GLN A 189 33.99 -15.91 3.72
C GLN A 189 34.19 -16.21 5.20
N TRP A 190 33.67 -17.36 5.68
CA TRP A 190 33.81 -17.77 7.07
C TRP A 190 35.25 -17.70 7.61
N LYS A 191 36.23 -18.12 6.81
CA LYS A 191 37.66 -18.07 7.17
C LYS A 191 38.20 -16.64 7.39
N GLU A 192 37.55 -15.63 6.81
CA GLU A 192 37.91 -14.21 6.94
C GLU A 192 37.14 -13.53 8.06
N LEU A 193 35.91 -13.99 8.35
CA LEU A 193 35.08 -13.48 9.44
C LEU A 193 35.58 -13.98 10.81
N LEU A 194 36.01 -15.24 10.90
CA LEU A 194 36.37 -15.89 12.16
C LEU A 194 37.45 -15.15 12.98
N PRO A 195 38.56 -14.64 12.40
CA PRO A 195 39.62 -13.97 13.17
C PRO A 195 39.17 -12.71 13.91
N THR A 196 38.13 -12.04 13.42
CA THR A 196 37.60 -10.79 13.97
C THR A 196 36.20 -10.97 14.56
N PHE A 197 35.75 -12.23 14.73
CA PHE A 197 34.37 -12.54 15.12
C PHE A 197 33.98 -11.91 16.45
N ALA A 198 34.80 -12.07 17.49
CA ALA A 198 34.51 -11.54 18.82
C ALA A 198 34.36 -10.00 18.80
N GLU A 199 35.27 -9.31 18.12
CA GLU A 199 35.26 -7.84 18.03
C GLU A 199 34.02 -7.32 17.29
N HIS A 200 33.64 -7.95 16.17
CA HIS A 200 32.42 -7.58 15.44
C HIS A 200 31.13 -8.00 16.17
N PHE A 201 31.16 -9.11 16.90
CA PHE A 201 30.02 -9.55 17.71
C PHE A 201 29.74 -8.57 18.85
N ASP A 202 30.79 -8.11 19.54
CA ASP A 202 30.70 -7.08 20.57
C ASP A 202 30.21 -5.76 19.96
N LEU A 203 30.71 -5.37 18.79
CA LEU A 203 30.22 -4.21 18.05
C LEU A 203 28.70 -4.32 17.77
N CYS A 204 28.23 -5.45 17.27
CA CYS A 204 26.80 -5.66 17.00
C CYS A 204 25.95 -5.49 18.26
N THR A 205 26.46 -5.92 19.40
CA THR A 205 25.78 -5.74 20.69
C THR A 205 25.78 -4.27 21.13
N GLN A 206 26.90 -3.56 20.98
CA GLN A 206 27.06 -2.17 21.41
C GLN A 206 26.24 -1.19 20.55
N GLU A 207 26.23 -1.39 19.24
CA GLU A 207 25.47 -0.56 18.30
C GLU A 207 23.96 -0.87 18.29
N GLY A 208 23.54 -1.96 18.93
CA GLY A 208 22.14 -2.36 19.02
C GLY A 208 21.60 -3.04 17.75
N ALA A 209 22.42 -3.90 17.12
CA ALA A 209 21.99 -4.71 15.98
C ALA A 209 20.72 -5.51 16.30
N GLN A 210 19.78 -5.52 15.36
CA GLN A 210 18.45 -6.07 15.60
C GLN A 210 18.47 -7.59 15.78
N MET A 211 18.06 -8.05 16.97
CA MET A 211 18.11 -9.47 17.33
C MET A 211 17.01 -10.33 16.69
N TRP A 212 15.95 -9.73 16.14
CA TRP A 212 14.94 -10.47 15.38
C TRP A 212 15.33 -10.70 13.91
N ASN A 213 16.52 -10.22 13.50
CA ASN A 213 17.08 -10.35 12.16
C ASN A 213 18.37 -11.21 12.18
N ALA A 214 19.25 -11.04 11.20
CA ALA A 214 20.40 -11.91 10.97
C ALA A 214 21.30 -12.07 12.20
N PHE A 215 21.44 -11.01 13.01
CA PHE A 215 22.23 -11.06 14.23
C PHE A 215 21.68 -12.07 15.25
N GLY A 216 20.36 -12.19 15.42
CA GLY A 216 19.77 -13.20 16.32
C GLY A 216 20.05 -14.63 15.88
N TYR A 217 19.95 -14.89 14.57
CA TYR A 217 20.32 -16.20 14.02
C TYR A 217 21.82 -16.48 14.19
N ALA A 218 22.67 -15.47 13.97
CA ALA A 218 24.10 -15.58 14.23
C ALA A 218 24.40 -15.84 15.71
N ILE A 219 23.65 -15.27 16.66
CA ILE A 219 23.77 -15.56 18.10
C ILE A 219 23.47 -17.04 18.40
N VAL A 220 22.37 -17.58 17.87
CA VAL A 220 22.01 -19.00 18.08
C VAL A 220 23.11 -19.90 17.53
N GLU A 221 23.50 -19.69 16.28
CA GLU A 221 24.55 -20.47 15.63
C GLU A 221 25.92 -20.32 16.31
N ALA A 222 26.25 -19.13 16.81
CA ALA A 222 27.46 -18.90 17.58
C ALA A 222 27.45 -19.67 18.90
N ALA A 223 26.32 -19.75 19.59
CA ALA A 223 26.19 -20.55 20.81
C ALA A 223 26.31 -22.05 20.51
N THR A 224 25.70 -22.53 19.43
CA THR A 224 25.80 -23.94 18.99
C THR A 224 27.23 -24.33 18.57
N ARG A 225 28.04 -23.37 18.12
CA ARG A 225 29.45 -23.55 17.73
C ARG A 225 30.44 -23.23 18.86
N ASP A 226 29.96 -23.03 20.09
CA ASP A 226 30.76 -22.67 21.26
C ASP A 226 31.61 -21.37 21.08
N LEU A 227 31.17 -20.46 20.20
CA LEU A 227 31.80 -19.14 20.03
C LEU A 227 31.37 -18.14 21.11
N ILE A 228 30.18 -18.34 21.69
CA ILE A 228 29.65 -17.64 22.86
C ILE A 228 28.97 -18.65 23.78
N THR A 229 28.76 -18.30 25.06
CA THR A 229 28.02 -19.18 25.98
C THR A 229 26.51 -19.09 25.76
N ARG A 230 25.78 -20.18 26.04
CA ARG A 230 24.31 -20.19 26.02
C ARG A 230 23.71 -19.08 26.90
N ASP A 231 24.26 -18.88 28.10
CA ASP A 231 23.76 -17.86 29.04
C ASP A 231 23.90 -16.44 28.46
N THR A 232 24.98 -16.18 27.72
CA THR A 232 25.16 -14.91 27.00
C THR A 232 24.10 -14.76 25.91
N ALA A 233 23.84 -15.82 25.14
CA ALA A 233 22.81 -15.81 24.11
C ALA A 233 21.41 -15.58 24.67
N VAL A 234 21.06 -16.20 25.81
CA VAL A 234 19.78 -15.98 26.51
C VAL A 234 19.65 -14.54 27.01
N ALA A 235 20.69 -14.02 27.67
CA ALA A 235 20.68 -12.66 28.18
C ALA A 235 20.58 -11.60 27.06
N LEU A 236 21.18 -11.87 25.89
CA LEU A 236 21.00 -11.03 24.71
C LEU A 236 19.56 -11.16 24.18
N ALA A 237 19.07 -12.37 23.95
CA ALA A 237 17.72 -12.59 23.41
C ALA A 237 16.60 -11.96 24.27
N ILE A 238 16.75 -11.94 25.60
CA ILE A 238 15.81 -11.23 26.50
C ILE A 238 15.86 -9.71 26.27
N ARG A 239 17.05 -9.13 26.13
CA ARG A 239 17.20 -7.71 25.76
C ARG A 239 16.60 -7.41 24.38
N GLY A 240 16.78 -8.33 23.43
CA GLY A 240 16.16 -8.23 22.11
C GLY A 240 14.63 -8.32 22.16
N LEU A 241 14.07 -9.13 23.07
CA LEU A 241 12.62 -9.21 23.28
C LEU A 241 12.05 -7.90 23.88
N ASP A 242 12.77 -7.28 24.80
CA ASP A 242 12.39 -5.98 25.38
C ASP A 242 12.38 -4.86 24.33
N ALA A 243 13.41 -4.83 23.46
CA ALA A 243 13.48 -3.88 22.36
C ALA A 243 12.43 -4.14 21.25
N ALA A 244 11.79 -5.31 21.21
CA ALA A 244 10.86 -5.69 20.14
C ALA A 244 9.49 -5.00 20.32
N THR A 245 9.16 -4.09 19.40
CA THR A 245 7.90 -3.33 19.43
C THR A 245 6.79 -3.96 18.58
N ARG A 246 7.14 -4.70 17.51
CA ARG A 246 6.14 -5.28 16.60
C ARG A 246 5.77 -6.72 17.00
N PRO A 247 4.50 -7.15 16.82
CA PRO A 247 4.08 -8.51 17.18
C PRO A 247 4.88 -9.63 16.53
N LYS A 248 5.29 -9.47 15.25
CA LYS A 248 6.13 -10.46 14.55
C LYS A 248 7.54 -10.56 15.14
N GLN A 249 8.13 -9.43 15.56
CA GLN A 249 9.46 -9.42 16.18
C GLN A 249 9.40 -10.15 17.53
N ARG A 250 8.41 -9.82 18.37
CA ARG A 250 8.18 -10.51 19.65
C ARG A 250 8.01 -12.02 19.48
N LEU A 251 7.22 -12.45 18.48
CA LEU A 251 7.08 -13.87 18.14
C LEU A 251 8.39 -14.52 17.76
N ARG A 252 9.22 -13.87 16.94
CA ARG A 252 10.55 -14.40 16.57
C ARG A 252 11.45 -14.52 17.80
N MET A 253 11.48 -13.50 18.66
CA MET A 253 12.29 -13.53 19.88
C MET A 253 11.82 -14.60 20.87
N VAL A 254 10.51 -14.83 20.98
CA VAL A 254 9.96 -15.92 21.79
C VAL A 254 10.35 -17.29 21.23
N SER A 255 10.23 -17.49 19.92
CA SER A 255 10.71 -18.71 19.25
C SER A 255 12.21 -18.91 19.50
N MET A 256 13.03 -17.86 19.37
CA MET A 256 14.46 -17.91 19.69
C MET A 256 14.73 -18.35 21.13
N LEU A 257 14.02 -17.78 22.11
CA LEU A 257 14.20 -18.14 23.52
C LEU A 257 13.74 -19.57 23.81
N CYS A 258 12.57 -19.98 23.34
CA CYS A 258 11.94 -21.24 23.74
C CYS A 258 12.35 -22.43 22.87
N GLU A 259 12.48 -22.23 21.56
CA GLU A 259 12.74 -23.27 20.57
C GLU A 259 14.23 -23.41 20.29
N ASP A 260 14.94 -22.29 20.08
CA ASP A 260 16.36 -22.32 19.71
C ASP A 260 17.30 -22.42 20.95
N LEU A 261 17.03 -21.62 22.00
CA LEU A 261 17.87 -21.55 23.22
C LEU A 261 17.35 -22.38 24.40
N HIS A 262 16.16 -22.97 24.26
CA HIS A 262 15.50 -23.80 25.28
C HIS A 262 15.42 -23.15 26.67
N LEU A 263 14.81 -21.96 26.77
CA LEU A 263 14.68 -21.19 28.01
C LEU A 263 14.07 -22.01 29.18
N THR A 264 14.82 -22.11 30.28
CA THR A 264 14.46 -22.84 31.50
C THR A 264 13.86 -21.92 32.57
N ASP A 265 13.25 -22.49 33.62
CA ASP A 265 12.70 -21.68 34.72
C ASP A 265 13.82 -20.99 35.53
N ASN A 266 15.01 -21.58 35.60
CA ASN A 266 16.18 -20.93 36.21
C ASN A 266 16.60 -19.68 35.44
N ASP A 267 16.55 -19.72 34.11
CA ASP A 267 16.83 -18.57 33.26
C ASP A 267 15.79 -17.45 33.51
N ILE A 268 14.51 -17.82 33.68
CA ILE A 268 13.43 -16.87 34.00
C ILE A 268 13.66 -16.19 35.35
N VAL A 269 14.07 -16.95 36.37
CA VAL A 269 14.38 -16.40 37.70
C VAL A 269 15.61 -15.49 37.65
N ALA A 270 16.65 -15.87 36.89
CA ALA A 270 17.87 -15.08 36.72
C ALA A 270 17.60 -13.73 36.03
N HIS A 271 16.61 -13.66 35.15
CA HIS A 271 16.24 -12.46 34.38
C HIS A 271 14.86 -11.89 34.73
N ARG A 272 14.35 -12.18 35.94
CA ARG A 272 12.96 -11.90 36.34
C ARG A 272 12.55 -10.42 36.25
N GLU A 273 13.45 -9.49 36.54
CA GLU A 273 13.16 -8.05 36.46
C GLU A 273 12.89 -7.61 35.01
N ALA A 274 13.77 -8.02 34.08
CA ALA A 274 13.61 -7.71 32.65
C ALA A 274 12.36 -8.38 32.07
N ILE A 275 12.12 -9.67 32.39
CA ILE A 275 10.92 -10.38 31.93
C ILE A 275 9.66 -9.76 32.53
N GLY A 276 9.69 -9.34 33.79
CA GLY A 276 8.59 -8.63 34.46
C GLY A 276 8.20 -7.35 33.73
N GLY A 277 9.18 -6.55 33.31
CA GLY A 277 8.95 -5.36 32.47
C GLY A 277 8.30 -5.70 31.13
N ILE A 278 8.79 -6.75 30.45
CA ILE A 278 8.27 -7.19 29.14
C ILE A 278 6.79 -7.62 29.23
N VAL A 279 6.41 -8.38 30.26
CA VAL A 279 5.04 -8.90 30.41
C VAL A 279 4.08 -7.90 31.06
N ALA A 280 4.58 -6.78 31.58
CA ALA A 280 3.76 -5.74 32.21
C ALA A 280 2.70 -5.14 31.27
N GLY A 281 2.95 -5.15 29.95
CA GLY A 281 1.98 -4.73 28.93
C GLY A 281 0.80 -5.68 28.73
N ALA A 282 0.73 -6.81 29.45
CA ALA A 282 -0.35 -7.79 29.40
C ALA A 282 -0.65 -8.36 27.99
N ASP A 283 0.38 -8.47 27.14
CA ASP A 283 0.25 -9.09 25.81
C ASP A 283 -0.13 -10.58 25.96
N PRO A 284 -1.26 -11.04 25.38
CA PRO A 284 -1.74 -12.40 25.58
C PRO A 284 -0.74 -13.50 25.25
N LYS A 285 0.12 -13.30 24.24
CA LYS A 285 1.09 -14.32 23.83
C LYS A 285 2.31 -14.34 24.73
N LEU A 286 2.80 -13.16 25.13
CA LEU A 286 3.92 -13.07 26.06
C LEU A 286 3.54 -13.57 27.45
N VAL A 287 2.31 -13.29 27.89
CA VAL A 287 1.77 -13.82 29.15
C VAL A 287 1.68 -15.35 29.09
N ASP A 288 1.13 -15.94 28.02
CA ASP A 288 1.00 -17.40 27.84
C ASP A 288 2.38 -18.10 27.88
N VAL A 289 3.41 -17.51 27.25
CA VAL A 289 4.73 -18.15 27.12
C VAL A 289 5.68 -17.87 28.28
N LEU A 290 5.77 -16.62 28.75
CA LEU A 290 6.71 -16.20 29.79
C LEU A 290 6.01 -15.85 31.10
N GLY A 291 4.90 -15.10 31.03
CA GLY A 291 4.21 -14.59 32.20
C GLY A 291 3.71 -15.68 33.15
N LEU A 292 3.07 -16.73 32.62
CA LEU A 292 2.59 -17.86 33.43
C LEU A 292 3.73 -18.59 34.15
N ARG A 293 4.88 -18.77 33.49
CA ARG A 293 6.07 -19.40 34.08
C ARG A 293 6.69 -18.50 35.15
N LEU A 294 6.78 -17.19 34.89
CA LEU A 294 7.25 -16.19 35.86
C LEU A 294 6.41 -16.18 37.13
N ILE A 295 5.07 -16.12 37.02
CA ILE A 295 4.16 -16.22 38.19
C ILE A 295 4.37 -17.55 38.92
N GLY A 296 4.72 -18.63 38.22
CA GLY A 296 5.01 -19.92 38.82
C GLY A 296 6.30 -19.96 39.65
N CYS A 297 7.36 -19.26 39.25
CA CYS A 297 8.70 -19.39 39.84
C CYS A 297 9.23 -18.15 40.61
N VAL A 298 8.55 -17.01 40.53
CA VAL A 298 8.97 -15.77 41.24
C VAL A 298 8.84 -15.91 42.77
N PRO A 299 9.73 -15.30 43.58
CA PRO A 299 9.61 -15.28 45.05
C PRO A 299 8.24 -14.77 45.53
N ALA A 300 7.76 -15.29 46.66
CA ALA A 300 6.43 -14.99 47.20
C ALA A 300 6.18 -13.48 47.40
N GLU A 301 7.21 -12.74 47.82
CA GLU A 301 7.16 -11.30 48.09
C GLU A 301 6.94 -10.46 46.81
N GLU A 302 7.45 -10.90 45.67
CA GLU A 302 7.35 -10.20 44.38
C GLU A 302 6.10 -10.60 43.57
N LEU A 303 5.41 -11.67 43.98
CA LEU A 303 4.32 -12.28 43.22
C LEU A 303 3.14 -11.32 42.97
N GLY A 304 2.77 -10.51 43.96
CA GLY A 304 1.67 -9.54 43.82
C GLY A 304 1.97 -8.50 42.73
N ALA A 305 3.18 -7.94 42.74
CA ALA A 305 3.61 -6.95 41.76
C ALA A 305 3.78 -7.55 40.36
N ALA A 306 4.33 -8.78 40.25
CA ALA A 306 4.49 -9.45 38.97
C ALA A 306 3.15 -9.85 38.35
N ALA A 307 2.19 -10.34 39.14
CA ALA A 307 0.93 -10.88 38.64
C ALA A 307 -0.10 -9.80 38.26
N LEU A 308 -0.10 -8.64 38.93
CA LEU A 308 -1.12 -7.60 38.73
C LEU A 308 -1.25 -7.15 37.26
N PRO A 309 -0.17 -6.78 36.54
CA PRO A 309 -0.29 -6.35 35.16
C PRO A 309 -0.86 -7.45 34.26
N MET A 310 -0.50 -8.71 34.50
CA MET A 310 -0.94 -9.85 33.67
C MET A 310 -2.43 -10.15 33.80
N LEU A 311 -3.10 -9.72 34.89
CA LEU A 311 -4.55 -9.80 35.03
C LEU A 311 -5.34 -8.87 34.10
N TYR A 312 -4.66 -7.91 33.44
CA TYR A 312 -5.26 -7.03 32.42
C TYR A 312 -5.19 -7.61 31.01
N VAL A 313 -4.73 -8.85 30.84
CA VAL A 313 -4.73 -9.52 29.54
C VAL A 313 -6.15 -9.54 28.95
N THR A 314 -6.27 -9.16 27.68
CA THR A 314 -7.58 -8.90 27.04
C THR A 314 -8.32 -10.16 26.62
N THR A 315 -7.64 -11.31 26.58
CA THR A 315 -8.25 -12.57 26.13
C THR A 315 -8.83 -13.38 27.29
N LEU A 316 -10.03 -13.93 27.09
CA LEU A 316 -10.69 -14.80 28.07
C LEU A 316 -9.87 -16.07 28.38
N LYS A 317 -9.06 -16.57 27.44
CA LYS A 317 -8.12 -17.67 27.72
C LYS A 317 -7.02 -17.20 28.67
N GLY A 318 -6.31 -16.11 28.34
CA GLY A 318 -5.24 -15.57 29.16
C GLY A 318 -5.69 -15.24 30.58
N GLN A 319 -6.86 -14.62 30.75
CA GLN A 319 -7.41 -14.30 32.09
C GLN A 319 -7.60 -15.57 32.92
N ARG A 320 -8.17 -16.63 32.34
CA ARG A 320 -8.34 -17.92 33.04
C ARG A 320 -7.01 -18.56 33.41
N ASP A 321 -6.05 -18.54 32.50
CA ASP A 321 -4.76 -19.19 32.72
C ASP A 321 -3.95 -18.47 33.81
N VAL A 322 -3.92 -17.13 33.78
CA VAL A 322 -3.27 -16.30 34.83
C VAL A 322 -3.92 -16.54 36.19
N LEU A 323 -5.26 -16.45 36.29
CA LEU A 323 -5.97 -16.71 37.54
C LEU A 323 -5.73 -18.14 38.05
N THR A 324 -5.65 -19.12 37.16
CA THR A 324 -5.37 -20.52 37.52
C THR A 324 -3.97 -20.69 38.09
N VAL A 325 -2.96 -20.03 37.52
CA VAL A 325 -1.58 -20.10 38.03
C VAL A 325 -1.48 -19.39 39.39
N ILE A 326 -2.09 -18.21 39.54
CA ILE A 326 -2.17 -17.50 40.83
C ILE A 326 -2.84 -18.38 41.90
N LYS A 327 -3.94 -19.05 41.57
CA LYS A 327 -4.65 -19.95 42.49
C LYS A 327 -3.82 -21.13 42.98
N LYS A 328 -2.83 -21.58 42.20
CA LYS A 328 -1.89 -22.64 42.61
C LYS A 328 -0.82 -22.15 43.60
N ARG A 329 -0.55 -20.84 43.66
CA ARG A 329 0.39 -20.22 44.60
C ARG A 329 -0.31 -19.99 45.94
N THR A 330 -0.02 -20.81 46.93
CA THR A 330 -0.61 -20.70 48.29
C THR A 330 0.20 -19.82 49.23
N ASP A 331 1.39 -19.41 48.79
CA ASP A 331 2.41 -18.66 49.51
C ASP A 331 2.29 -17.14 49.34
N ILE A 332 1.25 -16.62 48.66
CA ILE A 332 1.07 -15.18 48.43
C ILE A 332 0.89 -14.43 49.77
N PRO A 333 1.75 -13.46 50.11
CA PRO A 333 1.62 -12.67 51.34
C PRO A 333 0.44 -11.68 51.28
N ALA A 334 0.05 -11.13 52.44
CA ALA A 334 -1.20 -10.38 52.61
C ALA A 334 -1.23 -9.05 51.82
N ASP A 335 -0.08 -8.38 51.74
CA ASP A 335 0.15 -7.20 50.91
C ASP A 335 -0.04 -7.53 49.41
N GLY A 336 0.55 -8.63 48.92
CA GLY A 336 0.37 -9.11 47.55
C GLY A 336 -1.08 -9.43 47.20
N ARG A 337 -1.84 -10.03 48.13
CA ARG A 337 -3.28 -10.27 47.96
C ARG A 337 -4.07 -8.96 47.86
N THR A 338 -3.71 -7.97 48.66
CA THR A 338 -4.35 -6.64 48.66
C THR A 338 -4.15 -5.94 47.31
N VAL A 339 -2.95 -6.02 46.74
CA VAL A 339 -2.62 -5.46 45.42
C VAL A 339 -3.46 -6.08 44.29
N LEU A 340 -3.77 -7.37 44.38
CA LEU A 340 -4.53 -8.09 43.35
C LEU A 340 -6.06 -8.02 43.55
N ALA A 341 -6.53 -7.75 44.77
CA ALA A 341 -7.92 -7.94 45.17
C ALA A 341 -8.93 -7.19 44.32
N GLN A 342 -8.65 -5.92 43.99
CA GLN A 342 -9.55 -5.10 43.18
C GLN A 342 -9.77 -5.74 41.80
N ARG A 343 -8.68 -6.04 41.08
CA ARG A 343 -8.77 -6.57 39.73
C ARG A 343 -9.38 -7.97 39.68
N VAL A 344 -9.06 -8.83 40.66
CA VAL A 344 -9.67 -10.16 40.75
C VAL A 344 -11.17 -10.06 41.05
N SER A 345 -11.62 -9.07 41.84
CA SER A 345 -13.04 -8.83 42.10
C SER A 345 -13.79 -8.34 40.85
N GLU A 346 -13.18 -7.45 40.06
CA GLU A 346 -13.74 -7.04 38.75
C GLU A 346 -13.91 -8.25 37.81
N LEU A 347 -12.91 -9.14 37.75
CA LEU A 347 -12.96 -10.35 36.93
C LEU A 347 -13.99 -11.37 37.44
N ALA A 348 -14.34 -11.35 38.73
CA ALA A 348 -15.43 -12.16 39.28
C ALA A 348 -16.81 -11.72 38.75
N ALA A 349 -16.95 -10.48 38.26
CA ALA A 349 -18.15 -9.97 37.61
C ALA A 349 -18.14 -10.11 36.07
N SER A 350 -17.15 -10.82 35.50
CA SER A 350 -17.04 -11.02 34.06
C SER A 350 -18.28 -11.73 33.47
N SER A 351 -18.67 -11.34 32.26
CA SER A 351 -19.73 -12.02 31.50
C SER A 351 -19.36 -13.45 31.11
N ASP A 352 -18.07 -13.81 31.14
CA ASP A 352 -17.62 -15.20 30.93
C ASP A 352 -17.65 -15.99 32.24
N LYS A 353 -18.53 -16.99 32.28
CA LYS A 353 -18.76 -17.82 33.46
C LYS A 353 -17.49 -18.49 34.00
N LYS A 354 -16.57 -18.92 33.13
CA LYS A 354 -15.36 -19.63 33.57
C LYS A 354 -14.32 -18.69 34.19
N VAL A 355 -14.20 -17.46 33.68
CA VAL A 355 -13.36 -16.41 34.31
C VAL A 355 -13.94 -16.05 35.68
N ALA A 356 -15.25 -15.79 35.72
CA ALA A 356 -15.96 -15.41 36.95
C ALA A 356 -15.82 -16.48 38.06
N ASP A 357 -16.03 -17.76 37.73
CA ASP A 357 -15.95 -18.87 38.71
C ASP A 357 -14.54 -19.01 39.34
N ILE A 358 -13.47 -18.85 38.55
CA ILE A 358 -12.09 -18.96 39.06
C ILE A 358 -11.74 -17.75 39.93
N ALA A 359 -12.11 -16.54 39.48
CA ALA A 359 -11.87 -15.30 40.20
C ALA A 359 -12.64 -15.24 41.53
N ALA A 360 -13.93 -15.60 41.53
CA ALA A 360 -14.75 -15.70 42.74
C ALA A 360 -14.17 -16.72 43.74
N GLY A 361 -13.64 -17.84 43.24
CA GLY A 361 -12.94 -18.82 44.08
C GLY A 361 -11.67 -18.26 44.73
N LEU A 362 -10.93 -17.38 44.06
CA LEU A 362 -9.76 -16.69 44.62
C LEU A 362 -10.16 -15.63 45.66
N VAL A 363 -11.20 -14.83 45.38
CA VAL A 363 -11.75 -13.85 46.35
C VAL A 363 -12.19 -14.56 47.63
N ALA A 364 -12.91 -15.69 47.51
CA ALA A 364 -13.32 -16.50 48.65
C ALA A 364 -12.12 -17.10 49.42
N GLN A 365 -11.06 -17.48 48.71
CA GLN A 365 -9.82 -18.00 49.32
C GLN A 365 -9.03 -16.91 50.07
N TRP A 366 -9.07 -15.66 49.61
CA TRP A 366 -8.31 -14.56 50.20
C TRP A 366 -9.08 -13.77 51.27
N GLY A 367 -10.41 -13.81 51.26
CA GLY A 367 -11.26 -13.13 52.23
C GLY A 367 -11.19 -11.60 52.14
N VAL A 368 -10.99 -11.04 50.94
CA VAL A 368 -10.90 -9.58 50.72
C VAL A 368 -12.22 -9.06 50.14
N ASP A 369 -12.88 -8.13 50.84
CA ASP A 369 -14.07 -7.42 50.39
C ASP A 369 -13.67 -6.19 49.55
N VAL A 370 -14.07 -6.15 48.27
CA VAL A 370 -13.96 -4.95 47.42
C VAL A 370 -15.34 -4.65 46.83
N ALA A 371 -15.84 -3.44 47.11
CA ALA A 371 -17.13 -2.95 46.64
C ALA A 371 -17.15 -2.82 45.10
N ALA A 372 -18.08 -3.51 44.45
CA ALA A 372 -18.32 -3.41 43.02
C ALA A 372 -18.95 -2.05 42.67
N SER A 373 -18.32 -1.29 41.78
CA SER A 373 -18.93 -0.12 41.15
C SER A 373 -19.94 -0.57 40.08
N THR A 374 -21.15 -0.05 40.20
CA THR A 374 -22.28 -0.25 39.28
C THR A 374 -22.00 0.31 37.89
N SER A 375 -22.45 -0.41 36.87
CA SER A 375 -22.47 -0.06 35.45
C SER A 375 -23.17 1.29 35.17
N ASP A 376 -22.60 2.08 34.26
CA ASP A 376 -23.16 3.34 33.74
C ASP A 376 -24.63 3.19 33.29
N GLU A 377 -25.48 4.11 33.75
CA GLU A 377 -26.80 4.35 33.17
C GLU A 377 -26.64 4.75 31.69
N GLY A 378 -27.47 4.20 30.80
CA GLY A 378 -27.31 4.29 29.35
C GLY A 378 -27.23 5.74 28.84
N LYS A 379 -26.06 6.10 28.27
CA LYS A 379 -25.82 7.38 27.59
C LYS A 379 -26.75 7.53 26.39
N LEU A 380 -27.56 8.59 26.36
CA LEU A 380 -28.37 8.96 25.19
C LEU A 380 -27.59 9.94 24.30
N TYR A 381 -27.62 9.69 22.99
CA TYR A 381 -26.95 10.49 21.97
C TYR A 381 -27.94 11.41 21.26
N PRO A 382 -27.62 12.70 21.03
CA PRO A 382 -28.55 13.64 20.41
C PRO A 382 -28.70 13.40 18.90
N TRP A 383 -29.92 13.54 18.39
CA TRP A 383 -30.20 13.63 16.96
C TRP A 383 -30.21 15.10 16.54
N ASN A 384 -29.08 15.58 15.99
CA ASN A 384 -28.96 16.95 15.53
C ASN A 384 -29.43 17.11 14.07
N PRO A 385 -30.12 18.21 13.72
CA PRO A 385 -30.42 18.51 12.34
C PRO A 385 -29.14 18.77 11.54
N THR A 386 -29.16 18.44 10.25
CA THR A 386 -28.04 18.74 9.35
C THR A 386 -27.76 20.24 9.32
N PRO A 387 -26.51 20.67 9.61
CA PRO A 387 -26.12 22.07 9.53
C PRO A 387 -26.31 22.63 8.11
N LYS A 388 -26.51 23.94 8.00
CA LYS A 388 -26.54 24.61 6.70
C LYS A 388 -25.16 24.55 6.06
N LEU A 389 -25.14 24.44 4.74
CA LEU A 389 -23.91 24.57 3.96
C LEU A 389 -23.24 25.91 4.29
N TRP A 390 -21.97 25.86 4.65
CA TRP A 390 -21.18 27.04 5.00
C TRP A 390 -20.99 27.99 3.81
N GLU A 391 -20.74 29.26 4.13
CA GLU A 391 -20.22 30.21 3.14
C GLU A 391 -18.72 29.98 2.97
N LEU A 392 -18.31 29.68 1.74
CA LEU A 392 -16.94 29.33 1.43
C LEU A 392 -15.99 30.50 1.70
N PRO A 393 -15.03 30.37 2.64
CA PRO A 393 -14.09 31.43 2.95
C PRO A 393 -13.12 31.73 1.80
N ARG A 394 -12.73 33.00 1.72
CA ARG A 394 -11.69 33.47 0.80
C ARG A 394 -10.31 32.91 1.19
N PHE A 395 -9.49 32.69 0.18
CA PHE A 395 -8.08 32.34 0.38
C PHE A 395 -7.36 33.51 1.06
N VAL A 396 -6.72 33.22 2.20
CA VAL A 396 -5.98 34.21 2.98
C VAL A 396 -4.52 34.12 2.60
N ARG A 397 -3.94 35.19 2.06
CA ARG A 397 -2.50 35.26 1.76
C ARG A 397 -1.69 35.30 3.06
N MET A 398 -0.64 34.50 3.10
CA MET A 398 0.41 34.61 4.12
C MET A 398 1.25 35.86 3.86
N GLU A 399 1.80 36.44 4.92
CA GLU A 399 2.71 37.58 4.80
C GLU A 399 3.98 37.17 4.02
N PRO A 400 4.37 37.90 2.96
CA PRO A 400 5.45 37.51 2.06
C PRO A 400 6.82 37.89 2.64
N THR A 401 7.14 37.44 3.86
CA THR A 401 8.38 37.77 4.55
C THR A 401 9.20 36.52 4.85
N TYR A 402 10.51 36.71 5.04
CA TYR A 402 11.41 35.63 5.44
C TYR A 402 10.92 34.97 6.75
N ASP A 403 10.58 35.77 7.77
CA ASP A 403 10.22 35.24 9.10
C ASP A 403 8.89 34.47 9.06
N ALA A 404 7.86 34.99 8.38
CA ALA A 404 6.56 34.29 8.27
C ALA A 404 6.68 32.95 7.55
N LEU A 405 7.45 32.90 6.46
CA LEU A 405 7.72 31.66 5.72
C LEU A 405 8.50 30.65 6.58
N ILE A 406 9.51 31.09 7.33
CA ILE A 406 10.27 30.21 8.22
C ILE A 406 9.39 29.71 9.38
N GLU A 407 8.59 30.58 10.00
CA GLU A 407 7.68 30.21 11.09
C GLU A 407 6.67 29.14 10.64
N ALA A 408 6.01 29.35 9.50
CA ALA A 408 5.09 28.39 8.91
C ALA A 408 5.75 27.02 8.73
N LEU A 409 7.02 26.99 8.30
CA LEU A 409 7.75 25.76 8.04
C LEU A 409 8.30 25.05 9.28
N THR A 410 8.39 25.78 10.40
CA THR A 410 8.71 25.18 11.71
C THR A 410 7.48 24.61 12.43
N ASN A 411 6.27 24.90 11.95
CA ASN A 411 5.04 24.35 12.50
C ASN A 411 4.76 22.94 11.93
N SER A 412 4.44 21.99 12.81
CA SER A 412 4.08 20.61 12.46
C SER A 412 2.89 20.49 11.51
N ASP A 413 2.02 21.50 11.43
CA ASP A 413 0.92 21.55 10.46
C ASP A 413 1.39 21.62 8.99
N TYR A 414 2.68 21.94 8.77
CA TYR A 414 3.32 22.11 7.46
C TYR A 414 4.48 21.12 7.23
N ALA A 415 4.95 20.38 8.24
CA ALA A 415 6.14 19.52 8.12
C ALA A 415 5.81 18.06 7.78
N ARG A 416 6.37 17.52 6.69
CA ARG A 416 6.37 16.07 6.39
C ARG A 416 7.62 15.42 6.99
N GLU A 417 7.46 14.47 7.90
CA GLU A 417 8.59 13.77 8.55
C GLU A 417 9.43 12.89 7.59
N ASP A 418 8.83 12.32 6.53
CA ASP A 418 9.47 11.27 5.71
C ASP A 418 9.42 11.56 4.20
N SER A 419 10.24 12.50 3.71
CA SER A 419 10.41 12.73 2.25
C SER A 419 11.80 12.32 1.77
N PHE A 420 12.19 11.07 2.03
CA PHE A 420 13.34 10.41 1.41
C PHE A 420 12.89 9.04 0.90
N GLY A 421 12.62 8.94 -0.40
CA GLY A 421 12.19 7.71 -1.07
C GLY A 421 10.98 7.97 -1.96
N ASP A 422 11.05 7.52 -3.21
CA ASP A 422 10.07 7.78 -4.26
C ASP A 422 8.62 7.54 -3.81
N ALA A 423 7.77 8.56 -4.06
CA ALA A 423 6.37 8.78 -3.67
C ALA A 423 6.14 9.22 -2.19
N PRO A 424 6.00 10.54 -1.96
CA PRO A 424 4.71 11.20 -2.15
C PRO A 424 4.86 12.63 -2.71
N MET A 425 5.15 12.76 -3.99
CA MET A 425 4.94 14.03 -4.68
C MET A 425 3.40 14.26 -4.75
N ASP A 426 2.95 15.51 -4.64
CA ASP A 426 1.59 15.97 -4.98
C ASP A 426 0.51 16.04 -3.87
N LEU A 427 0.84 16.20 -2.59
CA LEU A 427 -0.16 16.68 -1.61
C LEU A 427 -0.17 18.21 -1.57
N VAL A 428 -1.07 18.83 -2.33
CA VAL A 428 -1.27 20.28 -2.35
C VAL A 428 -2.51 20.64 -1.52
N THR A 429 -2.34 21.52 -0.53
CA THR A 429 -3.41 22.02 0.35
C THR A 429 -3.45 23.56 0.31
N THR A 430 -4.45 24.16 0.97
CA THR A 430 -4.50 25.61 1.17
C THR A 430 -3.20 26.13 1.81
N GLU A 431 -2.66 25.42 2.79
CA GLU A 431 -1.42 25.80 3.49
C GLU A 431 -0.20 25.81 2.57
N SER A 432 -0.02 24.77 1.74
CA SER A 432 1.10 24.74 0.80
C SER A 432 1.00 25.86 -0.24
N GLU A 433 -0.22 26.15 -0.72
CA GLU A 433 -0.46 27.24 -1.67
C GLU A 433 -0.19 28.61 -1.03
N GLN A 434 -0.55 28.81 0.24
CA GLN A 434 -0.20 30.03 0.98
C GLN A 434 1.31 30.28 1.01
N CYS A 435 2.10 29.24 1.29
CA CYS A 435 3.56 29.33 1.29
C CYS A 435 4.11 29.63 -0.11
N VAL A 436 3.65 28.92 -1.14
CA VAL A 436 4.13 29.10 -2.52
C VAL A 436 3.80 30.50 -3.05
N VAL A 437 2.59 31.01 -2.78
CA VAL A 437 2.16 32.36 -3.17
C VAL A 437 2.97 33.43 -2.44
N ALA A 438 3.14 33.31 -1.11
CA ALA A 438 3.93 34.24 -0.32
C ALA A 438 5.41 34.22 -0.75
N TYR A 439 5.98 33.05 -1.03
CA TYR A 439 7.34 32.90 -1.54
C TYR A 439 7.50 33.49 -2.94
N ALA A 440 6.53 33.30 -3.84
CA ALA A 440 6.57 33.90 -5.17
C ALA A 440 6.52 35.43 -5.13
N HIS A 441 5.70 35.98 -4.23
CA HIS A 441 5.66 37.42 -4.00
C HIS A 441 6.98 37.95 -3.42
N LEU A 442 7.52 37.28 -2.39
CA LEU A 442 8.84 37.62 -1.84
C LEU A 442 9.95 37.53 -2.90
N ALA A 443 9.92 36.50 -3.75
CA ALA A 443 10.91 36.34 -4.82
C ALA A 443 10.82 37.47 -5.86
N PHE A 444 9.63 38.02 -6.10
CA PHE A 444 9.42 39.14 -7.00
C PHE A 444 9.89 40.47 -6.39
N GLU A 445 9.61 40.73 -5.11
CA GLU A 445 9.95 41.99 -4.43
C GLU A 445 11.39 42.02 -3.88
N ASP A 446 11.86 40.94 -3.25
CA ASP A 446 13.21 40.77 -2.70
C ASP A 446 13.77 39.36 -3.02
N PRO A 447 14.34 39.18 -4.23
CA PRO A 447 14.93 37.90 -4.64
C PRO A 447 16.04 37.42 -3.69
N GLU A 448 16.78 38.30 -3.02
CA GLU A 448 17.85 37.89 -2.12
C GLU A 448 17.28 37.33 -0.80
N ALA A 449 16.19 37.89 -0.29
CA ALA A 449 15.46 37.30 0.82
C ALA A 449 14.90 35.92 0.46
N ALA A 450 14.31 35.76 -0.72
CA ALA A 450 13.83 34.46 -1.20
C ALA A 450 14.97 33.42 -1.30
N LYS A 451 16.16 33.81 -1.81
CA LYS A 451 17.36 32.93 -1.80
C LYS A 451 17.76 32.51 -0.38
N ARG A 452 17.67 33.41 0.60
CA ARG A 452 17.95 33.09 2.02
C ARG A 452 16.94 32.07 2.55
N VAL A 453 15.64 32.30 2.33
CA VAL A 453 14.57 31.35 2.70
C VAL A 453 14.88 29.96 2.12
N LYS A 454 15.19 29.89 0.82
CA LYS A 454 15.51 28.64 0.13
C LYS A 454 16.75 27.92 0.69
N LYS A 455 17.79 28.68 1.07
CA LYS A 455 19.01 28.13 1.66
C LYS A 455 18.75 27.44 3.00
N VAL A 456 17.80 27.94 3.79
CA VAL A 456 17.44 27.36 5.10
C VAL A 456 16.55 26.13 4.95
N ILE A 457 15.54 26.19 4.07
CA ILE A 457 14.57 25.11 3.86
C ILE A 457 15.17 23.94 3.07
N GLY A 458 16.19 24.20 2.25
CA GLY A 458 16.79 23.20 1.38
C GLY A 458 15.87 22.77 0.23
N ASN A 459 15.81 21.46 -0.05
CA ASN A 459 15.11 20.91 -1.21
C ASN A 459 13.60 20.68 -1.02
N HIS A 460 12.97 21.32 -0.05
CA HIS A 460 11.52 21.16 0.20
C HIS A 460 10.67 21.93 -0.82
N LYS A 461 10.41 21.31 -1.98
CA LYS A 461 9.74 21.95 -3.13
C LYS A 461 8.27 22.32 -2.90
N LEU A 462 7.58 21.60 -2.01
CA LEU A 462 6.16 21.84 -1.67
C LEU A 462 5.87 23.24 -1.10
N PHE A 463 6.90 23.94 -0.58
CA PHE A 463 6.72 25.22 0.09
C PHE A 463 7.58 26.36 -0.46
N ALA A 464 8.73 26.03 -1.06
CA ALA A 464 9.61 27.02 -1.68
C ALA A 464 10.20 26.43 -2.97
N LEU A 465 9.71 26.93 -4.10
CA LEU A 465 10.20 26.54 -5.42
C LEU A 465 11.65 27.00 -5.64
N ASN A 466 12.40 26.26 -6.45
CA ASN A 466 13.76 26.68 -6.80
C ASN A 466 13.73 27.96 -7.64
N MET A 467 14.68 28.86 -7.40
CA MET A 467 14.97 29.95 -8.33
C MET A 467 16.16 29.57 -9.18
N ARG A 468 15.89 29.27 -10.45
CA ARG A 468 16.92 28.79 -11.37
C ARG A 468 17.79 29.94 -11.87
N THR A 469 19.09 29.69 -11.94
CA THR A 469 20.07 30.63 -12.51
C THR A 469 20.36 30.35 -13.98
N ASP A 470 19.98 29.18 -14.47
CA ASP A 470 20.29 28.64 -15.81
C ASP A 470 19.11 28.77 -16.77
N VAL A 471 18.35 29.87 -16.65
CA VAL A 471 17.02 30.08 -17.28
C VAL A 471 17.00 29.94 -18.80
N GLU A 472 18.12 30.16 -19.46
CA GLU A 472 18.33 29.97 -20.89
C GLU A 472 18.14 28.51 -21.34
N ASN A 473 18.22 27.55 -20.42
CA ASN A 473 18.04 26.13 -20.69
C ASN A 473 16.59 25.66 -20.52
N PHE A 474 15.63 26.59 -20.42
CA PHE A 474 14.23 26.22 -20.27
C PHE A 474 13.69 25.62 -21.58
N VAL A 475 13.54 24.30 -21.60
CA VAL A 475 13.02 23.53 -22.74
C VAL A 475 11.71 22.86 -22.35
N PHE A 476 10.80 22.80 -23.32
CA PHE A 476 9.51 22.14 -23.15
C PHE A 476 9.72 20.64 -23.03
N ASP A 477 9.13 20.04 -22.01
CA ASP A 477 9.14 18.59 -21.84
C ASP A 477 7.84 18.02 -22.41
N GLY A 478 7.93 17.37 -23.58
CA GLY A 478 6.78 16.76 -24.23
C GLY A 478 6.26 15.49 -23.54
N ARG A 479 6.96 14.97 -22.53
CA ARG A 479 6.50 13.79 -21.78
C ARG A 479 5.30 14.14 -20.89
N PRO A 480 4.36 13.21 -20.68
CA PRO A 480 3.25 13.41 -19.76
C PRO A 480 3.76 13.48 -18.33
N HIS A 481 3.26 14.44 -17.56
CA HIS A 481 3.59 14.65 -16.14
C HIS A 481 2.34 14.94 -15.34
N HIS A 482 2.42 14.89 -13.99
CA HIS A 482 1.38 15.42 -13.14
C HIS A 482 1.23 16.94 -13.36
N VAL A 483 0.00 17.44 -13.42
CA VAL A 483 -0.31 18.83 -13.80
C VAL A 483 0.26 19.83 -12.78
N LEU A 484 0.14 19.53 -11.48
CA LEU A 484 0.69 20.38 -10.41
C LEU A 484 2.22 20.29 -10.35
N TRP A 485 2.78 19.10 -10.59
CA TRP A 485 4.22 18.94 -10.71
C TRP A 485 4.78 19.78 -11.86
N ARG A 486 4.14 19.77 -13.04
CA ARG A 486 4.59 20.57 -14.19
C ARG A 486 4.47 22.06 -13.89
N ARG A 487 3.35 22.50 -13.29
CA ARG A 487 3.18 23.89 -12.84
C ARG A 487 4.36 24.32 -11.97
N ASP A 488 4.62 23.59 -10.89
CA ASP A 488 5.68 23.92 -9.94
C ASP A 488 7.05 23.90 -10.60
N TYR A 489 7.35 22.86 -11.38
CA TYR A 489 8.61 22.74 -12.11
C TYR A 489 8.83 23.90 -13.10
N TYR A 490 7.77 24.36 -13.79
CA TYR A 490 7.88 25.46 -14.77
C TYR A 490 7.97 26.82 -14.08
N LEU A 491 7.27 27.00 -12.96
CA LEU A 491 7.39 28.19 -12.13
C LEU A 491 8.83 28.40 -11.63
N GLU A 492 9.61 27.33 -11.37
CA GLU A 492 11.03 27.43 -10.98
C GLU A 492 11.88 28.25 -11.98
N TRP A 493 11.49 28.31 -13.26
CA TRP A 493 12.22 29.00 -14.33
C TRP A 493 11.91 30.49 -14.44
N VAL A 494 10.74 30.91 -13.99
CA VAL A 494 10.26 32.30 -14.06
C VAL A 494 10.19 32.97 -12.69
N MET A 495 10.47 32.23 -11.62
CA MET A 495 10.40 32.71 -10.24
C MET A 495 11.25 33.97 -10.04
N GLY A 496 10.64 34.99 -9.42
CA GLY A 496 11.24 36.32 -9.24
C GLY A 496 11.17 37.24 -10.48
N LYS A 497 10.53 36.82 -11.56
CA LYS A 497 10.32 37.64 -12.78
C LYS A 497 8.86 37.84 -13.16
N VAL A 498 7.94 37.15 -12.49
CA VAL A 498 6.49 37.23 -12.73
C VAL A 498 5.80 37.90 -11.54
N PRO A 499 4.79 38.75 -11.77
CA PRO A 499 4.19 39.57 -10.71
C PRO A 499 3.33 38.77 -9.73
N CYS A 500 2.79 37.63 -10.14
CA CYS A 500 1.98 36.74 -9.31
C CYS A 500 1.88 35.34 -9.95
N ILE A 501 1.30 34.38 -9.25
CA ILE A 501 0.95 33.06 -9.80
C ILE A 501 -0.47 33.12 -10.35
N VAL A 502 -0.66 32.77 -11.63
CA VAL A 502 -1.97 32.85 -12.29
C VAL A 502 -2.93 31.78 -11.78
N SER A 503 -2.43 30.67 -11.23
CA SER A 503 -3.24 29.64 -10.57
C SER A 503 -3.46 29.82 -9.07
N GLU A 504 -3.06 30.96 -8.48
CA GLU A 504 -3.34 31.30 -7.07
C GLU A 504 -4.83 31.07 -6.71
N PRO A 505 -5.16 30.37 -5.62
CA PRO A 505 -6.55 30.20 -5.21
C PRO A 505 -7.27 31.49 -4.83
N SER A 506 -8.56 31.55 -5.10
CA SER A 506 -9.46 32.60 -4.59
C SER A 506 -10.16 32.20 -3.29
N TYR A 507 -10.34 30.90 -3.08
CA TYR A 507 -11.05 30.32 -1.94
C TYR A 507 -10.25 29.20 -1.28
N VAL A 508 -10.60 28.86 -0.04
CA VAL A 508 -9.90 27.82 0.75
C VAL A 508 -10.04 26.40 0.18
N ASP A 509 -11.04 26.15 -0.66
CA ASP A 509 -11.19 24.88 -1.40
C ASP A 509 -10.22 24.76 -2.58
N LEU A 510 -9.42 25.80 -2.86
CA LEU A 510 -8.50 25.95 -3.98
C LEU A 510 -9.13 26.40 -5.31
N SER A 511 -10.43 26.67 -5.35
CA SER A 511 -11.10 27.20 -6.54
C SER A 511 -10.73 28.67 -6.81
N ILE A 512 -10.92 29.09 -8.05
CA ILE A 512 -10.62 30.44 -8.54
C ILE A 512 -11.90 31.16 -8.95
N ASP A 513 -12.03 32.39 -8.50
CA ASP A 513 -13.04 33.34 -8.94
C ASP A 513 -12.64 33.96 -10.29
N PHE A 514 -13.62 34.17 -11.16
CA PHE A 514 -13.40 34.76 -12.47
C PHE A 514 -12.78 36.17 -12.39
N GLU A 515 -13.22 37.01 -11.46
CA GLU A 515 -12.71 38.38 -11.32
C GLU A 515 -11.26 38.40 -10.82
N ASP A 516 -10.90 37.51 -9.89
CA ASP A 516 -9.53 37.40 -9.41
C ASP A 516 -8.57 36.92 -10.50
N LEU A 517 -9.03 36.04 -11.40
CA LEU A 517 -8.24 35.62 -12.55
C LEU A 517 -8.00 36.80 -13.50
N LEU A 518 -9.03 37.60 -13.81
CA LEU A 518 -8.87 38.80 -14.65
C LEU A 518 -7.92 39.84 -14.03
N HIS A 519 -7.99 40.04 -12.70
CA HIS A 519 -7.03 40.92 -12.00
C HIS A 519 -5.58 40.45 -12.13
N ARG A 520 -5.34 39.14 -12.12
CA ARG A 520 -4.01 38.57 -12.34
C ARG A 520 -3.54 38.74 -13.79
N LEU A 521 -4.43 38.54 -14.77
CA LEU A 521 -4.12 38.86 -16.17
C LEU A 521 -3.76 40.33 -16.36
N GLU A 522 -4.48 41.24 -15.70
CA GLU A 522 -4.17 42.67 -15.72
C GLU A 522 -2.78 42.96 -15.14
N ALA A 523 -2.42 42.35 -14.00
CA ALA A 523 -1.09 42.49 -13.41
C ALA A 523 0.03 42.06 -14.38
N TYR A 524 -0.16 40.96 -15.12
CA TYR A 524 0.79 40.53 -16.15
C TYR A 524 0.88 41.52 -17.32
N ASN A 525 -0.26 42.05 -17.77
CA ASN A 525 -0.32 43.03 -18.85
C ASN A 525 0.44 44.32 -18.48
N GLN A 526 0.26 44.81 -17.25
CA GLN A 526 0.95 46.00 -16.72
C GLN A 526 2.47 45.82 -16.64
N HIS A 527 2.93 44.61 -16.35
CA HIS A 527 4.37 44.29 -16.22
C HIS A 527 5.00 43.79 -17.51
N GLY A 528 4.24 43.66 -18.61
CA GLY A 528 4.73 43.11 -19.88
C GLY A 528 5.26 41.67 -19.75
N ALA A 529 4.76 40.92 -18.77
CA ALA A 529 5.19 39.55 -18.49
C ALA A 529 4.40 38.53 -19.33
N SER A 530 4.98 37.35 -19.56
CA SER A 530 4.30 36.24 -20.24
C SER A 530 3.85 35.18 -19.24
N ILE A 531 2.69 34.57 -19.49
CA ILE A 531 2.13 33.51 -18.66
C ILE A 531 2.62 32.15 -19.15
N LEU A 532 2.99 31.26 -18.22
CA LEU A 532 3.33 29.88 -18.55
C LEU A 532 2.06 29.07 -18.85
N CYS A 533 2.06 28.28 -19.93
CA CYS A 533 0.95 27.37 -20.25
C CYS A 533 0.60 26.44 -19.06
N ALA A 534 1.59 25.96 -18.31
CA ALA A 534 1.38 25.05 -17.19
C ALA A 534 0.63 25.72 -16.02
N ASP A 535 0.94 26.99 -15.71
CA ASP A 535 0.26 27.74 -14.65
C ASP A 535 -1.16 28.15 -15.07
N LEU A 536 -1.33 28.57 -16.33
CA LEU A 536 -2.65 28.86 -16.88
C LEU A 536 -3.55 27.62 -16.94
N MET A 537 -3.02 26.44 -17.24
CA MET A 537 -3.79 25.18 -17.21
C MET A 537 -4.43 24.95 -15.84
N VAL A 538 -3.63 25.04 -14.77
CA VAL A 538 -4.13 24.86 -13.38
C VAL A 538 -5.12 25.96 -13.02
N ALA A 539 -4.91 27.19 -13.48
CA ALA A 539 -5.85 28.28 -13.26
C ALA A 539 -7.22 28.01 -13.90
N LEU A 540 -7.23 27.49 -15.13
CA LEU A 540 -8.46 27.15 -15.86
C LEU A 540 -9.20 25.97 -15.22
N THR A 541 -8.50 24.92 -14.78
CA THR A 541 -9.14 23.77 -14.11
C THR A 541 -9.68 24.11 -12.71
N ARG A 542 -9.13 25.13 -12.04
CA ARG A 542 -9.62 25.66 -10.77
C ARG A 542 -10.78 26.65 -10.92
N LEU A 543 -11.04 27.16 -12.13
CA LEU A 543 -12.00 28.24 -12.36
C LEU A 543 -13.43 27.82 -12.01
N ASN A 544 -14.08 28.60 -11.16
CA ASN A 544 -15.48 28.42 -10.82
C ASN A 544 -16.38 29.00 -11.93
N LEU A 545 -17.18 28.15 -12.57
CA LEU A 545 -18.12 28.52 -13.62
C LEU A 545 -19.57 28.68 -13.12
N ASP A 546 -19.84 28.36 -11.86
CA ASP A 546 -21.21 28.35 -11.32
C ASP A 546 -21.79 29.76 -11.30
N GLY A 547 -22.96 29.92 -11.91
CA GLY A 547 -23.68 31.20 -11.96
C GLY A 547 -23.05 32.26 -12.87
N LEU A 548 -21.99 31.92 -13.62
CA LEU A 548 -21.33 32.85 -14.54
C LEU A 548 -22.11 32.98 -15.86
N ASP A 549 -22.36 34.21 -16.31
CA ASP A 549 -22.80 34.46 -17.69
C ASP A 549 -21.61 34.25 -18.63
N ILE A 550 -21.53 33.03 -19.19
CA ILE A 550 -20.46 32.59 -20.08
C ILE A 550 -20.26 33.52 -21.27
N SER A 551 -21.34 34.05 -21.86
CA SER A 551 -21.23 34.91 -23.05
C SER A 551 -20.62 36.27 -22.69
N ALA A 552 -21.09 36.88 -21.61
CA ALA A 552 -20.55 38.13 -21.12
C ALA A 552 -19.09 37.98 -20.63
N ALA A 553 -18.80 36.89 -19.91
CA ALA A 553 -17.47 36.57 -19.41
C ALA A 553 -16.46 36.35 -20.55
N ALA A 554 -16.81 35.58 -21.58
CA ALA A 554 -15.95 35.36 -22.75
C ALA A 554 -15.63 36.68 -23.49
N LYS A 555 -16.63 37.59 -23.61
CA LYS A 555 -16.40 38.92 -24.19
C LYS A 555 -15.42 39.75 -23.37
N ARG A 556 -15.51 39.69 -22.04
CA ARG A 556 -14.59 40.40 -21.13
C ARG A 556 -13.19 39.81 -21.16
N ALA A 557 -13.06 38.49 -21.16
CA ALA A 557 -11.78 37.79 -21.24
C ALA A 557 -10.97 38.19 -22.49
N ARG A 558 -11.62 38.33 -23.66
CA ARG A 558 -10.96 38.78 -24.90
C ARG A 558 -10.36 40.19 -24.84
N GLY A 559 -10.67 40.99 -23.81
CA GLY A 559 -10.04 42.28 -23.57
C GLY A 559 -8.57 42.19 -23.13
N TYR A 560 -8.08 41.00 -22.76
CA TYR A 560 -6.73 40.80 -22.22
C TYR A 560 -5.80 40.14 -23.24
N SER A 561 -4.77 40.87 -23.68
CA SER A 561 -3.81 40.40 -24.71
C SER A 561 -2.47 39.92 -24.13
N VAL A 562 -2.50 39.26 -22.97
CA VAL A 562 -1.27 38.75 -22.31
C VAL A 562 -0.68 37.58 -23.09
N PRO A 563 0.61 37.59 -23.45
CA PRO A 563 1.26 36.48 -24.14
C PRO A 563 1.32 35.21 -23.27
N VAL A 564 1.11 34.05 -23.88
CA VAL A 564 1.26 32.74 -23.22
C VAL A 564 2.40 31.96 -23.88
N ILE A 565 3.25 31.32 -23.08
CA ILE A 565 4.45 30.62 -23.52
C ILE A 565 4.53 29.19 -22.98
N HIS A 566 5.02 28.26 -23.81
CA HIS A 566 5.46 26.94 -23.33
C HIS A 566 6.85 27.02 -22.70
N THR A 567 7.73 27.80 -23.34
CA THR A 567 9.06 28.19 -22.89
C THR A 567 9.41 29.58 -23.39
N PHE A 568 10.54 30.15 -22.96
CA PHE A 568 11.00 31.45 -23.46
C PHE A 568 11.20 31.52 -24.99
N SER A 569 11.41 30.37 -25.65
CA SER A 569 11.61 30.28 -27.11
C SER A 569 10.37 29.80 -27.88
N GLN A 570 9.29 29.42 -27.18
CA GLN A 570 8.09 28.84 -27.78
C GLN A 570 6.84 29.60 -27.32
N PRO A 571 6.55 30.77 -27.91
CA PRO A 571 5.29 31.46 -27.68
C PRO A 571 4.12 30.70 -28.32
N THR A 572 2.97 30.79 -27.69
CA THR A 572 1.72 30.34 -28.31
C THR A 572 1.20 31.43 -29.27
N GLU A 573 0.44 31.02 -30.29
CA GLU A 573 -0.17 31.96 -31.25
C GLU A 573 -1.37 32.74 -30.66
N ARG A 574 -1.79 32.41 -29.43
CA ARG A 574 -3.00 32.93 -28.79
C ARG A 574 -2.66 33.61 -27.48
N THR A 575 -3.42 34.64 -27.14
CA THR A 575 -3.31 35.36 -25.86
C THR A 575 -4.07 34.65 -24.75
N ALA A 576 -3.74 34.95 -23.49
CA ALA A 576 -4.42 34.38 -22.33
C ALA A 576 -5.93 34.70 -22.33
N GLY A 577 -6.32 35.89 -22.77
CA GLY A 577 -7.73 36.29 -22.89
C GLY A 577 -8.50 35.52 -23.95
N GLU A 578 -7.87 35.24 -25.10
CA GLU A 578 -8.47 34.39 -26.15
C GLU A 578 -8.60 32.93 -25.68
N ILE A 579 -7.60 32.41 -24.97
CA ILE A 579 -7.64 31.03 -24.43
C ILE A 579 -8.73 30.91 -23.37
N LEU A 580 -8.79 31.84 -22.42
CA LEU A 580 -9.82 31.87 -21.38
C LEU A 580 -11.22 31.99 -21.99
N ALA A 581 -11.42 32.88 -22.97
CA ALA A 581 -12.71 33.06 -23.62
C ALA A 581 -13.24 31.78 -24.30
N ASP A 582 -12.37 31.04 -24.98
CA ASP A 582 -12.77 29.81 -25.65
C ASP A 582 -12.93 28.65 -24.65
N TYR A 583 -12.11 28.60 -23.58
CA TYR A 583 -12.27 27.63 -22.50
C TYR A 583 -13.61 27.78 -21.78
N LEU A 584 -14.09 29.01 -21.55
CA LEU A 584 -15.41 29.25 -20.95
C LEU A 584 -16.55 28.61 -21.75
N THR A 585 -16.39 28.45 -23.08
CA THR A 585 -17.38 27.82 -23.96
C THR A 585 -17.14 26.33 -24.22
N ASP A 586 -15.94 25.85 -23.91
CA ASP A 586 -15.50 24.46 -24.12
C ASP A 586 -14.55 24.05 -22.96
N PRO A 587 -15.07 23.94 -21.71
CA PRO A 587 -14.27 23.57 -20.56
C PRO A 587 -14.08 22.06 -20.48
N PHE A 588 -13.21 21.60 -19.57
CA PHE A 588 -13.14 20.18 -19.24
C PHE A 588 -14.49 19.68 -18.70
N ARG A 589 -14.92 18.51 -19.17
CA ARG A 589 -16.07 17.80 -18.61
C ARG A 589 -15.66 17.14 -17.29
N VAL A 590 -16.45 17.34 -16.24
CA VAL A 590 -16.27 16.63 -14.96
C VAL A 590 -16.44 15.12 -15.19
N PRO A 591 -15.41 14.30 -14.94
CA PRO A 591 -15.49 12.86 -15.16
C PRO A 591 -16.43 12.20 -14.15
N GLN A 592 -17.11 11.13 -14.59
CA GLN A 592 -17.87 10.26 -13.68
C GLN A 592 -16.92 9.28 -12.98
N LEU A 593 -17.35 8.72 -11.85
CA LEU A 593 -16.66 7.60 -11.24
C LEU A 593 -17.05 6.31 -11.96
N VAL A 594 -16.08 5.60 -12.54
CA VAL A 594 -16.27 4.35 -13.27
C VAL A 594 -15.52 3.21 -12.58
N LYS A 595 -15.93 1.96 -12.82
CA LYS A 595 -15.14 0.80 -12.41
C LYS A 595 -14.09 0.56 -13.50
N ASP A 596 -12.82 0.71 -13.16
CA ASP A 596 -11.69 0.56 -14.06
C ASP A 596 -10.50 -0.07 -13.33
N SER A 597 -9.79 -0.93 -14.03
CA SER A 597 -8.66 -1.70 -13.53
C SER A 597 -7.36 -1.36 -14.25
N GLU A 598 -7.33 -0.35 -15.14
CA GLU A 598 -6.07 0.17 -15.70
C GLU A 598 -5.20 0.89 -14.66
N SER A 599 -5.78 1.29 -13.53
CA SER A 599 -5.03 2.00 -12.50
C SER A 599 -4.13 1.08 -11.68
N GLY A 600 -2.88 1.51 -11.49
CA GLY A 600 -1.82 0.75 -10.85
C GLY A 600 -2.18 0.23 -9.45
N CYS A 601 -1.33 -0.66 -8.95
CA CYS A 601 -1.38 -1.37 -7.67
C CYS A 601 -1.78 -0.63 -6.38
N TYR A 602 -1.86 0.70 -6.39
CA TYR A 602 -2.15 1.52 -5.23
C TYR A 602 -3.55 2.15 -5.23
N SER A 603 -4.29 2.03 -6.34
CA SER A 603 -5.64 2.57 -6.46
C SER A 603 -6.66 1.45 -6.58
N GLY A 604 -7.72 1.53 -5.77
CA GLY A 604 -8.85 0.62 -5.85
C GLY A 604 -9.56 0.61 -7.21
N ILE A 605 -10.65 -0.15 -7.31
CA ILE A 605 -11.31 -0.47 -8.59
C ILE A 605 -12.13 0.67 -9.20
N TYR A 606 -12.30 1.77 -8.48
CA TYR A 606 -13.09 2.91 -8.94
C TYR A 606 -12.15 3.99 -9.42
N SER A 607 -12.26 4.48 -10.65
CA SER A 607 -11.45 5.56 -11.22
C SER A 607 -12.30 6.71 -11.75
N SER A 608 -11.67 7.85 -12.03
CA SER A 608 -12.26 8.84 -12.93
C SER A 608 -12.41 8.24 -14.33
N GLU A 609 -13.54 8.48 -14.98
CA GLU A 609 -13.67 8.33 -16.43
C GLU A 609 -12.52 9.07 -17.13
N LYS A 610 -11.99 8.47 -18.20
CA LYS A 610 -10.94 9.09 -19.00
C LYS A 610 -11.36 10.49 -19.45
N VAL A 611 -10.55 11.49 -19.11
CA VAL A 611 -10.82 12.89 -19.42
C VAL A 611 -10.21 13.25 -20.77
N GLU A 612 -11.02 13.72 -21.70
CA GLU A 612 -10.52 14.24 -22.99
C GLU A 612 -10.12 15.71 -22.87
N THR A 613 -9.05 16.10 -23.59
CA THR A 613 -8.64 17.51 -23.65
C THR A 613 -9.61 18.28 -24.55
N PRO A 614 -10.23 19.37 -24.07
CA PRO A 614 -11.15 20.16 -24.88
C PRO A 614 -10.42 20.83 -26.05
N THR A 615 -11.17 21.18 -27.10
CA THR A 615 -10.63 21.82 -28.30
C THR A 615 -10.00 23.17 -27.97
N SER A 616 -10.58 23.90 -27.01
CA SER A 616 -10.05 25.14 -26.46
C SER A 616 -8.59 25.04 -25.97
N LEU A 617 -8.15 23.84 -25.55
CA LEU A 617 -6.84 23.55 -24.97
C LEU A 617 -6.02 22.53 -25.76
N VAL A 618 -6.36 22.24 -27.03
CA VAL A 618 -5.65 21.25 -27.85
C VAL A 618 -4.14 21.49 -28.00
N ARG A 619 -3.69 22.74 -27.83
CA ARG A 619 -2.27 23.13 -27.90
C ARG A 619 -1.57 23.14 -26.54
N PHE A 620 -2.28 22.85 -25.45
CA PHE A 620 -1.70 22.76 -24.12
C PHE A 620 -1.16 21.35 -23.84
N PRO A 621 -0.29 21.18 -22.82
CA PRO A 621 0.07 19.86 -22.32
C PRO A 621 -1.19 19.05 -21.93
N HIS A 622 -1.25 17.79 -22.34
CA HIS A 622 -2.37 16.89 -22.05
C HIS A 622 -2.29 16.26 -20.65
N ASP A 623 -1.73 16.94 -19.66
CA ASP A 623 -1.40 16.36 -18.35
C ASP A 623 -2.64 15.84 -17.61
N ILE A 624 -3.74 16.62 -17.56
CA ILE A 624 -5.01 16.18 -16.95
C ILE A 624 -5.56 14.91 -17.60
N THR A 625 -5.53 14.84 -18.94
CA THR A 625 -5.94 13.66 -19.70
C THR A 625 -5.05 12.46 -19.36
N GLN A 626 -3.75 12.68 -19.14
CA GLN A 626 -2.83 11.61 -18.79
C GLN A 626 -3.02 11.18 -17.33
N GLU A 627 -3.09 12.11 -16.38
CA GLU A 627 -3.44 11.82 -14.97
C GLU A 627 -4.73 11.01 -14.85
N SER A 628 -5.75 11.32 -15.66
CA SER A 628 -7.01 10.57 -15.66
C SER A 628 -6.83 9.09 -16.04
N LYS A 629 -5.90 8.76 -16.95
CA LYS A 629 -5.60 7.35 -17.32
C LYS A 629 -4.88 6.61 -16.19
N TRP A 630 -4.02 7.31 -15.47
CA TRP A 630 -3.31 6.77 -14.30
C TRP A 630 -4.21 6.82 -13.07
N CYS A 631 -5.39 7.43 -13.24
CA CYS A 631 -6.47 7.58 -12.30
C CYS A 631 -6.05 8.35 -11.04
N ASP A 632 -5.12 9.30 -11.18
CA ASP A 632 -4.53 10.07 -10.08
C ASP A 632 -4.70 11.59 -10.31
N ILE A 633 -5.92 12.00 -10.69
CA ILE A 633 -6.24 13.42 -10.86
C ILE A 633 -6.18 14.07 -9.49
N ASN A 634 -5.33 15.09 -9.36
CA ASN A 634 -5.13 15.74 -8.09
C ASN A 634 -6.32 16.65 -7.72
N PRO A 635 -6.94 16.48 -6.53
CA PRO A 635 -8.06 17.32 -6.13
C PRO A 635 -7.67 18.80 -6.01
N ALA A 636 -6.40 19.15 -5.79
CA ALA A 636 -5.98 20.54 -5.78
C ALA A 636 -5.90 21.17 -7.18
N ALA A 637 -5.81 20.39 -8.26
CA ALA A 637 -5.89 20.90 -9.62
C ALA A 637 -7.35 21.09 -10.07
N ALA A 638 -8.25 20.25 -9.58
CA ALA A 638 -9.66 20.23 -9.94
C ALA A 638 -10.58 20.10 -8.69
N PRO A 639 -10.61 21.12 -7.80
CA PRO A 639 -11.22 21.00 -6.47
C PRO A 639 -12.74 20.81 -6.45
N ARG A 640 -13.41 21.07 -7.59
CA ARG A 640 -14.86 21.00 -7.71
C ARG A 640 -15.37 19.77 -8.49
N TRP A 641 -14.51 18.79 -8.77
CA TRP A 641 -14.88 17.58 -9.53
C TRP A 641 -15.45 16.44 -8.65
N GLY A 642 -15.61 16.67 -7.35
CA GLY A 642 -16.29 15.75 -6.44
C GLY A 642 -15.59 14.39 -6.31
N ASP A 643 -16.37 13.31 -6.25
CA ASP A 643 -15.89 11.95 -5.98
C ASP A 643 -14.79 11.45 -6.93
N ALA A 644 -14.73 11.99 -8.15
CA ALA A 644 -13.79 11.55 -9.17
C ALA A 644 -12.31 11.80 -8.81
N VAL A 645 -12.03 12.83 -8.01
CA VAL A 645 -10.65 13.30 -7.72
C VAL A 645 -10.16 12.95 -6.31
N TRP A 646 -11.02 12.43 -5.42
CA TRP A 646 -10.66 12.14 -4.04
C TRP A 646 -10.16 10.71 -3.79
N ARG A 647 -9.68 10.00 -4.81
CA ARG A 647 -9.28 8.58 -4.70
C ARG A 647 -8.13 8.31 -3.73
N ARG A 648 -7.27 9.31 -3.48
CA ARG A 648 -6.19 9.21 -2.48
C ARG A 648 -6.70 9.28 -1.04
N LEU A 649 -7.95 9.70 -0.83
CA LEU A 649 -8.63 9.65 0.46
C LEU A 649 -9.03 8.19 0.72
N GLN A 650 -8.14 7.42 1.33
CA GLN A 650 -8.38 6.01 1.65
C GLN A 650 -7.65 5.61 2.93
N HIS A 651 -8.24 4.70 3.70
CA HIS A 651 -7.57 4.16 4.89
C HIS A 651 -6.51 3.15 4.50
N SER A 652 -5.42 3.15 5.25
CA SER A 652 -4.54 1.99 5.34
C SER A 652 -4.03 1.84 6.76
N PRO A 653 -3.58 0.64 7.17
CA PRO A 653 -2.94 0.47 8.47
C PRO A 653 -1.68 1.31 8.68
N GLN A 654 -1.13 1.91 7.61
CA GLN A 654 0.07 2.75 7.62
C GLN A 654 -0.25 4.24 7.42
N ALA A 655 -1.54 4.61 7.30
CA ALA A 655 -1.95 5.98 7.11
C ALA A 655 -1.40 6.88 8.23
N LYS A 656 -1.03 8.11 7.86
CA LYS A 656 -0.42 9.10 8.74
C LYS A 656 -1.23 10.39 8.74
N ASP A 657 -1.17 11.10 9.84
CA ASP A 657 -1.84 12.41 9.97
C ASP A 657 -1.24 13.42 8.99
N THR A 658 0.08 13.37 8.79
CA THR A 658 0.85 14.22 7.86
C THR A 658 0.63 13.89 6.37
N ASP A 659 -0.31 13.01 6.02
CA ASP A 659 -0.64 12.67 4.63
C ASP A 659 -2.15 12.49 4.44
N GLN A 660 -2.73 11.40 4.93
CA GLN A 660 -4.18 11.15 4.85
C GLN A 660 -4.99 12.12 5.73
N GLY A 661 -4.46 12.52 6.89
CA GLY A 661 -5.09 13.51 7.75
C GLY A 661 -5.17 14.90 7.10
N LEU A 662 -4.08 15.35 6.46
CA LEU A 662 -4.05 16.58 5.68
C LEU A 662 -5.00 16.54 4.47
N LEU A 663 -5.11 15.42 3.76
CA LEU A 663 -6.12 15.23 2.72
C LEU A 663 -7.54 15.37 3.29
N ALA A 664 -7.82 14.73 4.42
CA ALA A 664 -9.12 14.84 5.08
C ALA A 664 -9.44 16.30 5.45
N ARG A 665 -8.46 17.05 5.98
CA ARG A 665 -8.61 18.47 6.30
C ARG A 665 -8.93 19.30 5.05
N GLN A 666 -8.29 19.01 3.91
CA GLN A 666 -8.57 19.69 2.65
C GLN A 666 -9.97 19.33 2.09
N VAL A 667 -10.42 18.08 2.21
CA VAL A 667 -11.80 17.66 1.86
C VAL A 667 -12.84 18.43 2.67
N ALA A 668 -12.59 18.66 3.97
CA ALA A 668 -13.49 19.43 4.82
C ALA A 668 -13.60 20.92 4.42
N ARG A 669 -12.83 21.38 3.43
CA ARG A 669 -12.91 22.72 2.84
C ARG A 669 -13.67 22.76 1.53
N SER A 670 -14.31 21.68 1.08
CA SER A 670 -15.08 21.67 -0.17
C SER A 670 -16.21 22.72 -0.18
N ALA A 671 -16.47 23.29 -1.36
CA ALA A 671 -17.57 24.24 -1.56
C ALA A 671 -18.96 23.58 -1.57
N ALA A 672 -19.04 22.34 -2.05
CA ALA A 672 -20.28 21.58 -2.17
C ALA A 672 -20.30 20.40 -1.19
N PRO A 673 -21.50 19.92 -0.79
CA PRO A 673 -21.63 18.70 -0.01
C PRO A 673 -20.88 17.53 -0.63
N LEU A 674 -20.29 16.68 0.21
CA LEU A 674 -19.48 15.56 -0.23
C LEU A 674 -20.34 14.52 -0.94
N GLY A 675 -19.83 14.00 -2.07
CA GLY A 675 -20.45 12.89 -2.77
C GLY A 675 -20.38 11.58 -1.98
N PRO A 676 -21.16 10.56 -2.40
CA PRO A 676 -21.24 9.28 -1.68
C PRO A 676 -19.90 8.61 -1.40
N ALA A 677 -18.97 8.65 -2.36
CA ALA A 677 -17.68 7.99 -2.23
C ALA A 677 -16.72 8.78 -1.34
N THR A 678 -16.64 10.10 -1.50
CA THR A 678 -15.79 10.97 -0.68
C THR A 678 -16.26 10.97 0.78
N ALA A 679 -17.58 11.06 1.01
CA ALA A 679 -18.16 11.02 2.35
C ALA A 679 -17.85 9.69 3.06
N MET A 680 -18.01 8.56 2.36
CA MET A 680 -17.70 7.24 2.92
C MET A 680 -16.22 7.12 3.30
N ASN A 681 -15.33 7.58 2.43
CA ASN A 681 -13.89 7.47 2.68
C ASN A 681 -13.37 8.44 3.73
N LEU A 682 -13.95 9.65 3.84
CA LEU A 682 -13.66 10.58 4.94
C LEU A 682 -13.99 9.94 6.29
N ILE A 683 -15.18 9.34 6.43
CA ILE A 683 -15.57 8.60 7.64
C ILE A 683 -14.65 7.40 7.85
N GLY A 684 -14.34 6.67 6.77
CA GLY A 684 -13.49 5.48 6.80
C GLY A 684 -12.07 5.73 7.33
N LEU A 685 -11.54 6.96 7.22
CA LEU A 685 -10.22 7.33 7.75
C LEU A 685 -10.15 7.36 9.27
N ALA A 686 -11.27 7.50 9.98
CA ALA A 686 -11.30 7.52 11.44
C ALA A 686 -10.96 6.14 12.08
N ARG A 687 -10.91 5.07 11.28
CA ARG A 687 -10.52 3.74 11.77
C ARG A 687 -9.08 3.73 12.30
N PRO A 688 -8.78 2.93 13.35
CA PRO A 688 -7.43 2.83 13.92
C PRO A 688 -6.34 2.49 12.89
N THR A 689 -5.16 3.10 13.03
CA THR A 689 -3.96 2.78 12.24
C THR A 689 -2.85 2.19 13.13
N LYS A 690 -1.80 1.61 12.53
CA LYS A 690 -0.60 1.14 13.27
C LYS A 690 0.32 2.26 13.73
N LYS A 691 0.08 3.51 13.30
CA LYS A 691 0.87 4.70 13.62
C LYS A 691 0.20 5.61 14.66
N GLY A 692 -0.93 5.17 15.23
CA GLY A 692 -1.83 6.01 16.01
C GLY A 692 -3.00 6.49 15.15
N GLY A 693 -4.17 6.69 15.75
CA GLY A 693 -5.34 7.23 15.04
C GLY A 693 -5.04 8.57 14.36
N LEU A 694 -5.81 8.92 13.32
CA LEU A 694 -5.63 10.15 12.55
C LEU A 694 -6.41 11.30 13.19
N THR A 695 -5.77 12.06 14.08
CA THR A 695 -6.41 13.19 14.78
C THR A 695 -7.01 14.19 13.80
N LEU A 696 -6.31 14.53 12.72
CA LEU A 696 -6.81 15.46 11.69
C LEU A 696 -8.01 14.89 10.94
N ALA A 697 -8.14 13.56 10.80
CA ALA A 697 -9.32 12.96 10.18
C ALA A 697 -10.57 13.14 11.05
N TYR A 698 -10.47 12.96 12.37
CA TYR A 698 -11.57 13.24 13.30
C TYR A 698 -11.97 14.71 13.28
N GLN A 699 -10.98 15.61 13.28
CA GLN A 699 -11.24 17.05 13.15
C GLN A 699 -11.92 17.38 11.82
N ALA A 700 -11.45 16.81 10.72
CA ALA A 700 -12.03 17.00 9.40
C ALA A 700 -13.48 16.52 9.30
N ILE A 701 -13.83 15.40 9.95
CA ILE A 701 -15.21 14.91 10.02
C ILE A 701 -16.10 15.91 10.78
N SER A 702 -15.62 16.40 11.94
CA SER A 702 -16.32 17.42 12.72
C SER A 702 -16.52 18.72 11.93
N ASP A 703 -15.47 19.21 11.28
CA ASP A 703 -15.50 20.37 10.40
C ASP A 703 -16.47 20.18 9.23
N ALA A 704 -16.43 19.03 8.56
CA ALA A 704 -17.32 18.73 7.44
C ALA A 704 -18.79 18.68 7.88
N TRP A 705 -19.09 18.13 9.06
CA TRP A 705 -20.44 18.19 9.63
C TRP A 705 -20.85 19.64 9.94
N ALA A 706 -20.04 20.38 10.70
CA ALA A 706 -20.32 21.76 11.09
C ALA A 706 -20.52 22.70 9.89
N ARG A 707 -19.85 22.40 8.77
CA ARG A 707 -19.93 23.15 7.50
C ARG A 707 -21.06 22.69 6.58
N GLY A 708 -21.89 21.72 6.99
CA GLY A 708 -22.97 21.17 6.17
C GLY A 708 -22.49 20.38 4.95
N LEU A 709 -21.25 19.89 4.96
CA LEU A 709 -20.65 19.11 3.88
C LEU A 709 -20.95 17.61 4.01
N LEU A 710 -21.05 17.11 5.24
CA LEU A 710 -21.36 15.70 5.52
C LEU A 710 -22.86 15.51 5.74
N LEU A 711 -23.54 14.85 4.81
CA LEU A 711 -24.99 14.70 4.83
C LEU A 711 -25.42 13.29 5.31
N PRO A 712 -26.45 13.18 6.17
CA PRO A 712 -27.08 11.91 6.53
C PRO A 712 -27.50 11.08 5.31
N GLY A 713 -27.15 9.79 5.28
CA GLY A 713 -27.57 8.85 4.24
C GLY A 713 -26.88 9.00 2.88
N VAL A 714 -25.91 9.91 2.73
CA VAL A 714 -25.16 10.08 1.47
C VAL A 714 -23.95 9.15 1.38
N ALA A 715 -23.22 8.95 2.49
CA ALA A 715 -22.06 8.06 2.50
C ALA A 715 -22.46 6.64 2.10
N ASP A 716 -21.86 6.12 1.02
CA ASP A 716 -22.19 4.81 0.48
C ASP A 716 -21.07 3.79 0.76
N PRO A 717 -21.35 2.77 1.60
CA PRO A 717 -20.39 1.72 1.95
C PRO A 717 -19.75 0.98 0.78
N GLN A 718 -20.35 0.97 -0.42
CA GLN A 718 -19.77 0.30 -1.58
C GLN A 718 -18.42 0.89 -2.03
N TYR A 719 -18.13 2.15 -1.66
CA TYR A 719 -16.92 2.87 -2.04
C TYR A 719 -15.82 2.84 -0.96
N LEU A 720 -16.03 2.15 0.16
CA LEU A 720 -15.08 2.16 1.28
C LEU A 720 -13.69 1.65 0.85
N ASP A 721 -12.69 2.52 1.02
CA ASP A 721 -11.30 2.37 0.59
C ASP A 721 -11.13 2.08 -0.90
N TRP A 722 -12.12 2.48 -1.70
CA TRP A 722 -12.19 2.25 -3.15
C TRP A 722 -12.07 0.77 -3.54
N TYR A 723 -12.30 -0.13 -2.58
CA TYR A 723 -12.03 -1.55 -2.73
C TYR A 723 -13.24 -2.29 -3.30
N TRP A 724 -12.99 -3.33 -4.08
CA TRP A 724 -14.05 -4.04 -4.80
C TRP A 724 -15.04 -4.77 -3.89
N ASP A 725 -14.55 -5.29 -2.75
CA ASP A 725 -15.36 -5.90 -1.70
C ASP A 725 -15.18 -5.09 -0.42
N ALA A 726 -15.93 -4.00 -0.31
CA ALA A 726 -15.91 -3.10 0.84
C ALA A 726 -16.14 -3.83 2.18
N THR A 727 -16.82 -4.98 2.18
CA THR A 727 -17.09 -5.76 3.41
C THR A 727 -15.80 -6.29 4.06
N LYS A 728 -14.70 -6.42 3.28
CA LYS A 728 -13.37 -6.73 3.83
C LYS A 728 -12.85 -5.63 4.73
N ASN A 729 -13.32 -4.40 4.55
CA ASN A 729 -12.81 -3.22 5.22
C ASN A 729 -13.73 -2.70 6.34
N PHE A 730 -14.82 -3.40 6.66
CA PHE A 730 -15.74 -3.00 7.75
C PHE A 730 -15.15 -3.09 9.17
N ALA A 731 -13.96 -3.64 9.34
CA ALA A 731 -13.34 -3.75 10.66
C ALA A 731 -13.13 -2.35 11.28
N GLY A 732 -13.60 -2.16 12.52
CA GLY A 732 -13.51 -0.89 13.24
C GLY A 732 -14.59 0.14 12.89
N MET A 733 -15.43 -0.11 11.87
CA MET A 733 -16.48 0.86 11.48
C MET A 733 -17.61 0.98 12.51
N ALA A 734 -17.89 -0.08 13.27
CA ALA A 734 -18.85 -0.01 14.38
C ALA A 734 -18.40 1.01 15.45
N THR A 735 -17.10 1.00 15.79
CA THR A 735 -16.51 1.99 16.71
C THR A 735 -16.59 3.39 16.13
N VAL A 736 -16.20 3.57 14.86
CA VAL A 736 -16.32 4.88 14.19
C VAL A 736 -17.76 5.40 14.21
N ALA A 737 -18.76 4.55 14.00
CA ALA A 737 -20.17 4.96 14.06
C ALA A 737 -20.61 5.39 15.47
N LEU A 738 -20.10 4.75 16.52
CA LEU A 738 -20.32 5.17 17.90
C LEU A 738 -19.62 6.51 18.19
N ASP A 739 -18.38 6.68 17.74
CA ASP A 739 -17.64 7.94 17.87
C ASP A 739 -18.35 9.10 17.13
N LEU A 740 -18.93 8.85 15.95
CA LEU A 740 -19.78 9.81 15.25
C LEU A 740 -20.99 10.20 16.08
N ALA A 741 -21.67 9.24 16.71
CA ALA A 741 -22.80 9.52 17.60
C ALA A 741 -22.37 10.35 18.81
N ASP A 742 -21.20 10.04 19.40
CA ASP A 742 -20.56 10.81 20.48
C ASP A 742 -20.28 12.26 20.10
N MET A 743 -19.85 12.51 18.85
CA MET A 743 -19.66 13.85 18.30
C MET A 743 -20.99 14.55 17.90
N GLY A 744 -22.14 13.95 18.21
CA GLY A 744 -23.46 14.52 17.93
C GLY A 744 -23.94 14.30 16.49
N MET A 745 -23.38 13.33 15.77
CA MET A 745 -23.72 12.99 14.37
C MET A 745 -24.52 11.70 14.27
N LEU A 746 -25.42 11.43 15.23
CA LEU A 746 -26.27 10.24 15.23
C LEU A 746 -27.07 10.09 13.92
N ALA A 747 -27.53 11.21 13.35
CA ALA A 747 -28.23 11.26 12.07
C ALA A 747 -27.39 10.73 10.90
N VAL A 748 -26.05 10.81 10.96
CA VAL A 748 -25.12 10.25 9.96
C VAL A 748 -24.83 8.77 10.26
N ALA A 749 -24.50 8.46 11.52
CA ALA A 749 -24.10 7.12 11.94
C ALA A 749 -25.21 6.07 11.76
N TRP A 750 -26.45 6.42 12.11
CA TRP A 750 -27.57 5.48 12.09
C TRP A 750 -27.89 4.90 10.70
N PRO A 751 -28.18 5.72 9.66
CA PRO A 751 -28.43 5.20 8.32
C PRO A 751 -27.19 4.52 7.71
N LEU A 752 -25.98 4.99 8.06
CA LEU A 752 -24.73 4.37 7.59
C LEU A 752 -24.61 2.90 8.06
N LEU A 753 -24.91 2.62 9.34
CA LEU A 753 -24.87 1.26 9.87
C LEU A 753 -25.84 0.32 9.12
N ASP A 754 -27.07 0.76 8.83
CA ASP A 754 -28.03 -0.04 8.06
C ASP A 754 -27.57 -0.25 6.61
N ALA A 755 -27.02 0.78 5.97
CA ALA A 755 -26.45 0.70 4.63
C ALA A 755 -25.25 -0.27 4.56
N MET A 756 -24.42 -0.32 5.60
CA MET A 756 -23.32 -1.29 5.69
C MET A 756 -23.84 -2.72 5.82
N LEU A 757 -24.91 -2.94 6.60
CA LEU A 757 -25.56 -4.25 6.67
C LEU A 757 -26.16 -4.67 5.32
N ALA A 758 -26.56 -3.72 4.46
CA ALA A 758 -27.04 -4.01 3.11
C ALA A 758 -25.98 -4.72 2.24
N GLN A 759 -24.70 -4.39 2.43
CA GLN A 759 -23.57 -4.96 1.67
C GLN A 759 -23.28 -6.43 2.01
N SER A 760 -23.94 -6.99 3.04
CA SER A 760 -23.73 -8.39 3.43
C SER A 760 -25.05 -9.15 3.58
N THR A 761 -25.12 -10.34 2.99
CA THR A 761 -26.24 -11.26 3.14
C THR A 761 -26.02 -12.29 4.26
N LYS A 762 -24.79 -12.45 4.74
CA LYS A 762 -24.38 -13.47 5.72
C LYS A 762 -23.99 -12.85 7.05
N SER A 763 -24.25 -13.57 8.15
CA SER A 763 -23.72 -13.20 9.46
C SER A 763 -22.21 -13.47 9.51
N THR A 764 -21.43 -12.44 9.82
CA THR A 764 -20.00 -12.46 10.10
C THR A 764 -19.70 -11.80 11.44
N ALA A 765 -18.45 -11.84 11.90
CA ALA A 765 -18.05 -11.07 13.09
C ALA A 765 -18.29 -9.56 12.89
N LYS A 766 -17.99 -9.04 11.70
CA LYS A 766 -18.13 -7.61 11.37
C LYS A 766 -19.59 -7.16 11.32
N THR A 767 -20.48 -7.96 10.72
CA THR A 767 -21.91 -7.64 10.72
C THR A 767 -22.50 -7.72 12.14
N ALA A 768 -21.96 -8.60 13.00
CA ALA A 768 -22.38 -8.67 14.38
C ALA A 768 -21.96 -7.42 15.17
N GLU A 769 -20.75 -6.90 14.95
CA GLU A 769 -20.30 -5.62 15.51
C GLU A 769 -21.19 -4.45 15.07
N LEU A 770 -21.53 -4.39 13.77
CA LEU A 770 -22.43 -3.35 13.23
C LEU A 770 -23.85 -3.44 13.85
N ALA A 771 -24.41 -4.65 13.91
CA ALA A 771 -25.73 -4.87 14.51
C ALA A 771 -25.73 -4.56 16.02
N GLN A 772 -24.63 -4.82 16.73
CA GLN A 772 -24.47 -4.46 18.14
C GLN A 772 -24.43 -2.94 18.31
N ALA A 773 -23.65 -2.21 17.49
CA ALA A 773 -23.65 -0.75 17.54
C ALA A 773 -25.05 -0.16 17.27
N MET A 774 -25.82 -0.77 16.37
CA MET A 774 -27.23 -0.38 16.18
C MET A 774 -28.10 -0.69 17.41
N ALA A 775 -27.86 -1.78 18.13
CA ALA A 775 -28.57 -2.07 19.38
C ALA A 775 -28.23 -1.05 20.48
N ASP A 776 -26.97 -0.64 20.57
CA ASP A 776 -26.50 0.34 21.55
C ASP A 776 -27.06 1.74 21.27
N LEU A 777 -27.22 2.11 19.98
CA LEU A 777 -27.78 3.40 19.55
C LEU A 777 -29.32 3.43 19.49
N ALA A 778 -29.99 2.29 19.42
CA ALA A 778 -31.45 2.21 19.27
C ALA A 778 -32.24 3.00 20.33
N PRO A 779 -31.88 2.99 21.65
CA PRO A 779 -32.56 3.82 22.65
C PRO A 779 -32.52 5.31 22.33
N SER A 780 -31.40 5.80 21.80
CA SER A 780 -31.23 7.20 21.41
C SER A 780 -32.09 7.59 20.22
N VAL A 781 -32.19 6.69 19.23
CA VAL A 781 -33.04 6.89 18.05
C VAL A 781 -34.52 6.88 18.43
N THR A 782 -34.96 5.92 19.25
CA THR A 782 -36.35 5.88 19.76
C THR A 782 -36.69 7.16 20.52
N HIS A 783 -35.81 7.59 21.43
CA HIS A 783 -35.99 8.84 22.17
C HIS A 783 -36.08 10.06 21.24
N ALA A 784 -35.22 10.13 20.22
CA ALA A 784 -35.24 11.24 19.26
C ALA A 784 -36.53 11.27 18.41
N ILE A 785 -37.08 10.12 18.02
CA ILE A 785 -38.36 10.02 17.32
C ILE A 785 -39.51 10.49 18.22
N GLU A 786 -39.56 10.01 19.47
CA GLU A 786 -40.58 10.39 20.45
C GLU A 786 -40.59 11.89 20.74
N LYS A 787 -39.42 12.53 20.74
CA LYS A 787 -39.24 13.98 20.92
C LYS A 787 -39.44 14.79 19.64
N GLY A 788 -39.67 14.14 18.49
CA GLY A 788 -39.81 14.80 17.19
C GLY A 788 -38.50 15.41 16.64
N ALA A 789 -37.35 15.06 17.21
CA ALA A 789 -36.03 15.48 16.73
C ALA A 789 -35.58 14.65 15.51
N ALA A 790 -35.94 13.37 15.47
CA ALA A 790 -35.72 12.48 14.33
C ALA A 790 -37.04 12.23 13.59
N PRO A 791 -37.02 12.06 12.25
CA PRO A 791 -38.22 11.67 11.51
C PRO A 791 -38.62 10.22 11.83
N ALA A 792 -39.92 9.90 11.75
CA ALA A 792 -40.41 8.53 11.94
C ALA A 792 -39.75 7.53 10.96
N SER A 793 -39.31 8.01 9.79
CA SER A 793 -38.55 7.23 8.81
C SER A 793 -37.23 6.67 9.36
N ALA A 794 -36.68 7.23 10.45
CA ALA A 794 -35.47 6.70 11.10
C ALA A 794 -35.66 5.28 11.66
N ALA A 795 -36.91 4.84 11.93
CA ALA A 795 -37.22 3.46 12.31
C ALA A 795 -37.27 2.46 11.12
N HIS A 796 -37.08 2.94 9.89
CA HIS A 796 -37.10 2.14 8.66
C HIS A 796 -35.70 1.58 8.34
N VAL A 797 -35.24 0.65 9.19
CA VAL A 797 -33.95 -0.05 9.06
C VAL A 797 -34.15 -1.42 8.41
N SER A 798 -34.36 -1.44 7.08
CA SER A 798 -34.73 -2.65 6.34
C SER A 798 -33.67 -3.76 6.44
N ASN A 799 -32.39 -3.39 6.49
CA ASN A 799 -31.30 -4.37 6.49
C ASN A 799 -31.10 -4.99 7.88
N LEU A 800 -31.22 -4.18 8.94
CA LEU A 800 -31.26 -4.66 10.32
C LEU A 800 -32.44 -5.61 10.55
N ARG A 801 -33.65 -5.23 10.11
CA ARG A 801 -34.86 -6.07 10.22
C ARG A 801 -34.72 -7.38 9.44
N ARG A 802 -34.07 -7.37 8.27
CA ARG A 802 -33.72 -8.59 7.52
C ARG A 802 -32.87 -9.55 8.36
N PHE A 803 -31.85 -9.05 9.05
CA PHE A 803 -31.00 -9.87 9.91
C PHE A 803 -31.73 -10.37 11.18
N ALA A 804 -32.61 -9.56 11.76
CA ALA A 804 -33.44 -9.94 12.91
C ALA A 804 -34.40 -11.10 12.57
N ALA A 805 -34.93 -11.12 11.34
CA ALA A 805 -35.84 -12.15 10.83
C ALA A 805 -35.16 -13.49 10.48
N MET A 806 -33.83 -13.56 10.42
CA MET A 806 -33.12 -14.79 10.10
C MET A 806 -33.34 -15.88 11.17
N LYS A 807 -33.55 -17.12 10.71
CA LYS A 807 -33.66 -18.30 11.58
C LYS A 807 -32.26 -18.67 12.13
N GLY A 808 -32.13 -18.77 13.45
CA GLY A 808 -30.88 -19.10 14.14
C GLY A 808 -30.53 -18.14 15.29
N SER A 809 -29.51 -18.47 16.06
CA SER A 809 -29.01 -17.72 17.23
C SER A 809 -27.59 -17.17 17.01
N ASN A 810 -27.23 -16.83 15.78
CA ASN A 810 -25.94 -16.21 15.49
C ASN A 810 -25.88 -14.80 16.11
N LYS A 811 -24.66 -14.31 16.40
CA LYS A 811 -24.44 -13.03 17.08
C LYS A 811 -25.11 -11.83 16.38
N THR A 812 -25.07 -11.78 15.04
CA THR A 812 -25.69 -10.71 14.26
C THR A 812 -27.20 -10.67 14.44
N SER A 813 -27.88 -11.81 14.28
CA SER A 813 -29.33 -11.92 14.42
C SER A 813 -29.81 -11.65 15.85
N VAL A 814 -29.01 -12.03 16.86
CA VAL A 814 -29.33 -11.73 18.28
C VAL A 814 -29.28 -10.23 18.52
N ALA A 815 -28.18 -9.55 18.16
CA ALA A 815 -28.05 -8.11 18.33
C ALA A 815 -29.12 -7.34 17.52
N ALA A 816 -29.40 -7.77 16.29
CA ALA A 816 -30.42 -7.16 15.45
C ALA A 816 -31.84 -7.25 16.05
N ARG A 817 -32.19 -8.37 16.72
CA ARG A 817 -33.49 -8.49 17.42
C ARG A 817 -33.59 -7.54 18.60
N VAL A 818 -32.52 -7.42 19.40
CA VAL A 818 -32.46 -6.47 20.53
C VAL A 818 -32.72 -5.04 20.03
N ALA A 819 -32.03 -4.62 18.97
CA ALA A 819 -32.23 -3.30 18.38
C ALA A 819 -33.68 -3.10 17.87
N VAL A 820 -34.22 -4.08 17.16
CA VAL A 820 -35.59 -4.01 16.57
C VAL A 820 -36.69 -4.00 17.63
N GLU A 821 -36.49 -4.66 18.78
CA GLU A 821 -37.43 -4.64 19.92
C GLU A 821 -37.51 -3.26 20.58
N ILE A 822 -36.43 -2.47 20.56
CA ILE A 822 -36.37 -1.11 21.13
C ILE A 822 -36.99 -0.07 20.18
N LEU A 823 -36.91 -0.30 18.87
CA LEU A 823 -37.39 0.65 17.86
C LEU A 823 -38.92 0.64 17.74
N PRO A 824 -39.55 1.79 17.49
CA PRO A 824 -40.99 1.84 17.21
C PRO A 824 -41.34 1.04 15.93
N PRO A 825 -42.58 0.54 15.82
CA PRO A 825 -43.05 -0.14 14.62
C PRO A 825 -43.02 0.81 13.42
N SER A 826 -42.49 0.35 12.27
CA SER A 826 -42.40 1.16 11.05
C SER A 826 -43.81 1.48 10.52
N THR A 827 -44.29 2.72 10.70
CA THR A 827 -45.53 3.18 10.09
C THR A 827 -45.28 3.61 8.64
N THR A 828 -45.73 2.82 7.68
CA THR A 828 -45.94 3.27 6.30
C THR A 828 -47.15 4.20 6.27
N GLY A 829 -46.92 5.51 6.14
CA GLY A 829 -47.99 6.47 5.82
C GLY A 829 -47.77 7.88 6.35
N ASP A 830 -47.25 8.76 5.49
CA ASP A 830 -47.81 10.12 5.39
C ASP A 830 -47.53 10.69 3.99
N SER A 831 -48.44 10.41 3.07
CA SER A 831 -48.53 11.07 1.77
C SER A 831 -49.24 12.41 1.94
N ALA A 832 -48.50 13.52 1.86
CA ALA A 832 -49.11 14.82 1.62
C ALA A 832 -49.69 14.83 0.19
N ARG A 833 -51.02 14.96 0.15
CA ARG A 833 -51.93 15.23 -0.97
C ARG A 833 -51.26 15.67 -2.29
N ASP A 834 -51.38 14.83 -3.30
CA ASP A 834 -51.87 15.28 -4.60
C ASP A 834 -52.72 14.19 -5.26
N THR A 835 -53.83 14.59 -5.84
CA THR A 835 -54.92 13.74 -6.33
C THR A 835 -54.60 13.08 -7.66
N SER A 836 -54.65 11.75 -7.72
CA SER A 836 -55.27 11.03 -8.86
C SER A 836 -55.50 9.56 -8.48
N GLU A 837 -56.77 9.17 -8.54
CA GLU A 837 -57.24 7.79 -8.50
C GLU A 837 -56.59 6.97 -9.63
N ASP A 838 -55.92 5.87 -9.31
CA ASP A 838 -56.16 4.64 -10.06
C ASP A 838 -55.97 3.42 -9.15
N SER A 839 -56.98 2.58 -9.18
CA SER A 839 -57.12 1.36 -8.40
C SER A 839 -56.28 0.24 -9.01
N SER A 840 -55.32 -0.30 -8.26
CA SER A 840 -54.83 -1.65 -8.50
C SER A 840 -54.51 -2.36 -7.18
N GLU A 841 -55.20 -3.48 -6.96
CA GLU A 841 -54.99 -4.45 -5.88
C GLU A 841 -53.52 -4.86 -5.69
N PRO A 842 -53.13 -5.30 -4.48
CA PRO A 842 -51.74 -5.61 -4.15
C PRO A 842 -51.24 -6.81 -4.99
N LYS A 843 -50.41 -6.52 -5.99
CA LYS A 843 -49.62 -7.56 -6.67
C LYS A 843 -48.72 -8.24 -5.65
N ALA A 844 -48.90 -9.55 -5.54
CA ALA A 844 -48.00 -10.47 -4.90
C ALA A 844 -46.54 -10.11 -5.23
N VAL A 845 -45.71 -10.12 -4.20
CA VAL A 845 -44.25 -9.97 -4.27
C VAL A 845 -43.73 -10.91 -5.36
N ALA A 846 -43.40 -10.34 -6.53
CA ALA A 846 -42.72 -11.07 -7.57
C ALA A 846 -41.34 -11.47 -7.02
N SER A 847 -41.00 -12.75 -7.18
CA SER A 847 -39.65 -13.24 -6.94
C SER A 847 -38.63 -12.31 -7.62
N PRO A 848 -37.49 -12.00 -6.98
CA PRO A 848 -36.51 -11.10 -7.56
C PRO A 848 -36.03 -11.68 -8.90
N THR A 849 -36.27 -10.95 -10.00
CA THR A 849 -35.66 -11.23 -11.30
C THR A 849 -34.14 -11.16 -11.15
N VAL A 850 -33.45 -12.26 -11.48
CA VAL A 850 -31.98 -12.31 -11.48
C VAL A 850 -31.47 -11.44 -12.62
N ASP A 851 -30.62 -10.46 -12.29
CA ASP A 851 -29.93 -9.63 -13.29
C ASP A 851 -28.81 -10.43 -13.97
N LEU A 852 -28.90 -10.56 -15.29
CA LEU A 852 -27.92 -11.24 -16.14
C LEU A 852 -27.14 -10.27 -17.06
N SER A 853 -27.27 -8.95 -16.88
CA SER A 853 -26.59 -7.94 -17.71
C SER A 853 -25.08 -8.13 -17.83
N ALA A 854 -24.41 -8.65 -16.78
CA ALA A 854 -22.98 -8.96 -16.80
C ALA A 854 -22.59 -10.10 -17.76
N TRP A 855 -23.53 -10.94 -18.19
CA TRP A 855 -23.32 -12.09 -19.08
C TRP A 855 -23.46 -11.74 -20.57
N GLU A 856 -24.07 -10.59 -20.91
CA GLU A 856 -24.35 -10.17 -22.29
C GLU A 856 -23.15 -9.53 -23.01
N VAL A 857 -21.95 -9.61 -22.43
CA VAL A 857 -20.75 -8.95 -22.91
C VAL A 857 -19.99 -9.85 -23.90
N SER A 858 -19.50 -9.28 -25.00
CA SER A 858 -18.63 -9.98 -25.94
C SER A 858 -17.33 -10.46 -25.27
N ALA A 859 -16.94 -11.71 -25.53
CA ALA A 859 -15.68 -12.25 -25.05
C ALA A 859 -14.48 -11.51 -25.68
N PRO A 860 -13.39 -11.24 -24.92
CA PRO A 860 -12.15 -10.68 -25.46
C PRO A 860 -11.45 -11.64 -26.42
N GLU A 861 -10.66 -11.10 -27.34
CA GLU A 861 -9.69 -11.88 -28.13
C GLU A 861 -8.54 -12.39 -27.23
N PHE A 862 -8.07 -13.61 -27.50
CA PHE A 862 -6.96 -14.24 -26.78
C PHE A 862 -6.08 -15.07 -27.73
N ILE A 863 -4.85 -15.32 -27.34
CA ILE A 863 -3.91 -16.20 -28.06
C ILE A 863 -3.84 -17.55 -27.35
N ASP A 864 -4.06 -18.61 -28.13
CA ASP A 864 -3.89 -19.98 -27.67
C ASP A 864 -2.47 -20.48 -27.97
N ASP A 865 -1.60 -20.38 -26.97
CA ASP A 865 -0.17 -20.67 -27.07
C ASP A 865 0.23 -22.10 -26.67
N SER A 866 -0.75 -22.97 -26.44
CA SER A 866 -0.59 -24.32 -25.90
C SER A 866 0.08 -24.37 -24.51
N LEU A 867 -0.58 -25.07 -23.58
CA LEU A 867 -0.08 -25.23 -22.22
C LEU A 867 0.96 -26.35 -22.07
N ASP A 868 1.24 -27.13 -23.13
CA ASP A 868 2.16 -28.28 -23.07
C ASP A 868 3.61 -27.91 -22.73
N GLN A 869 3.96 -26.64 -22.90
CA GLN A 869 5.28 -26.10 -22.55
C GLN A 869 5.40 -25.72 -21.07
N PHE A 870 4.31 -25.67 -20.30
CA PHE A 870 4.33 -25.22 -18.91
C PHE A 870 4.12 -26.38 -17.93
N PHE A 871 4.73 -26.28 -16.75
CA PHE A 871 4.48 -27.19 -15.63
C PHE A 871 4.74 -26.49 -14.29
N LEU A 872 4.14 -26.99 -13.21
CA LEU A 872 4.38 -26.45 -11.86
C LEU A 872 5.57 -27.15 -11.19
N THR A 873 6.41 -26.40 -10.48
CA THR A 873 7.55 -26.94 -9.71
C THR A 873 7.78 -26.20 -8.38
N HIS A 874 8.38 -26.89 -7.43
CA HIS A 874 8.82 -26.34 -6.12
C HIS A 874 10.30 -25.95 -6.10
N ALA A 875 10.94 -25.79 -7.27
CA ALA A 875 12.39 -25.59 -7.40
C ALA A 875 12.95 -24.42 -6.55
N HIS A 876 12.14 -23.40 -6.24
CA HIS A 876 12.52 -22.31 -5.35
C HIS A 876 11.53 -22.08 -4.23
N SER A 877 12.06 -22.16 -3.00
CA SER A 877 11.58 -21.55 -1.76
C SER A 877 10.39 -22.20 -1.04
N GLY A 878 10.65 -22.62 0.21
CA GLY A 878 9.72 -22.65 1.35
C GLY A 878 8.33 -23.29 1.20
N PRO A 879 7.57 -23.45 2.29
CA PRO A 879 6.19 -23.96 2.27
C PRO A 879 5.17 -22.96 1.65
N SER A 880 5.59 -22.01 0.79
CA SER A 880 4.74 -20.90 0.32
C SER A 880 4.99 -20.40 -1.11
N ALA A 881 5.77 -21.11 -1.94
CA ALA A 881 6.00 -20.75 -3.34
C ALA A 881 5.77 -21.90 -4.33
N VAL A 882 5.32 -21.54 -5.54
CA VAL A 882 5.26 -22.39 -6.73
C VAL A 882 5.91 -21.59 -7.84
N THR A 883 6.89 -22.21 -8.50
CA THR A 883 7.62 -21.69 -9.66
C THR A 883 7.05 -22.36 -10.90
N VAL A 884 6.93 -21.62 -12.02
CA VAL A 884 6.48 -22.21 -13.28
C VAL A 884 7.71 -22.60 -14.10
N GLY A 885 7.76 -23.85 -14.53
CA GLY A 885 8.78 -24.34 -15.45
C GLY A 885 8.35 -24.14 -16.90
N LEU A 886 9.30 -23.76 -17.76
CA LEU A 886 9.12 -23.76 -19.20
C LEU A 886 9.89 -24.94 -19.81
N ARG A 887 9.22 -25.77 -20.60
CA ARG A 887 9.84 -26.80 -21.44
C ARG A 887 10.34 -26.14 -22.74
N SER A 888 11.29 -25.23 -22.62
CA SER A 888 11.92 -24.58 -23.77
C SER A 888 12.90 -25.52 -24.46
N SER A 889 12.99 -25.45 -25.79
CA SER A 889 13.99 -26.15 -26.60
C SER A 889 15.42 -25.64 -26.35
N THR A 890 15.58 -24.37 -25.95
CA THR A 890 16.90 -23.73 -25.71
C THR A 890 17.43 -24.00 -24.30
N TYR A 891 16.55 -24.06 -23.30
CA TYR A 891 16.93 -24.25 -21.89
C TYR A 891 15.99 -25.23 -21.15
N PRO A 892 16.07 -26.54 -21.43
CA PRO A 892 15.11 -27.54 -20.92
C PRO A 892 15.17 -27.78 -19.40
N SER A 893 16.12 -27.16 -18.68
CA SER A 893 16.36 -27.33 -17.24
C SER A 893 16.20 -26.04 -16.44
N LEU A 894 15.79 -24.94 -17.08
CA LEU A 894 15.53 -23.68 -16.38
C LEU A 894 14.06 -23.62 -15.93
N SER A 895 13.85 -23.26 -14.68
CA SER A 895 12.56 -22.78 -14.17
C SER A 895 12.62 -21.27 -14.00
N PHE A 896 11.48 -20.60 -14.07
CA PHE A 896 11.45 -19.15 -13.89
C PHE A 896 10.38 -18.71 -12.90
N GLU A 897 10.71 -17.66 -12.17
CA GLU A 897 9.74 -16.89 -11.42
C GLU A 897 9.42 -15.63 -12.22
N ALA A 898 8.17 -15.51 -12.66
CA ALA A 898 7.66 -14.25 -13.18
C ALA A 898 7.18 -13.41 -12.00
N ASP A 899 7.66 -12.17 -11.91
CA ASP A 899 7.10 -11.22 -10.96
C ASP A 899 5.68 -10.85 -11.42
N LEU A 900 4.75 -10.78 -10.49
CA LEU A 900 3.35 -10.44 -10.77
C LEU A 900 3.19 -9.03 -11.36
N TRP A 901 4.16 -8.15 -11.09
CA TRP A 901 4.28 -6.81 -11.69
C TRP A 901 4.63 -6.84 -13.18
N ASP A 902 5.40 -7.83 -13.62
CA ASP A 902 5.83 -7.92 -15.01
C ASP A 902 4.66 -8.34 -15.94
N PHE A 903 3.62 -8.99 -15.41
CA PHE A 903 2.41 -9.34 -16.18
C PHE A 903 1.60 -8.12 -16.64
N ASP A 904 1.68 -7.00 -15.91
CA ASP A 904 0.96 -5.76 -16.25
C ASP A 904 1.56 -5.05 -17.44
N SER A 905 2.86 -5.24 -17.60
CA SER A 905 3.61 -4.61 -18.66
C SER A 905 3.43 -5.33 -20.00
N TYR A 906 3.07 -6.62 -19.99
CA TYR A 906 3.03 -7.43 -21.22
C TYR A 906 2.10 -6.90 -22.31
N PRO A 907 0.83 -6.50 -22.05
CA PRO A 907 -0.04 -5.95 -23.08
C PRO A 907 0.56 -4.74 -23.80
N SER A 908 1.41 -3.98 -23.10
CA SER A 908 2.07 -2.77 -23.61
C SER A 908 3.44 -3.04 -24.25
N HIS A 909 4.18 -4.06 -23.79
CA HIS A 909 5.58 -4.29 -24.13
C HIS A 909 5.85 -5.58 -24.97
N GLY A 910 4.94 -6.56 -24.94
CA GLY A 910 5.03 -7.81 -25.71
C GLY A 910 6.03 -8.86 -25.19
N PHE A 911 6.63 -8.66 -24.01
CA PHE A 911 7.50 -9.63 -23.34
C PHE A 911 7.33 -9.56 -21.82
N TYR A 912 7.73 -10.63 -21.13
CA TYR A 912 7.88 -10.68 -19.67
C TYR A 912 9.35 -10.64 -19.29
N ARG A 913 9.68 -9.94 -18.21
CA ARG A 913 10.95 -10.15 -17.52
C ARG A 913 10.76 -11.24 -16.48
N VAL A 914 11.67 -12.20 -16.43
CA VAL A 914 11.55 -13.35 -15.53
C VAL A 914 12.89 -13.65 -14.89
N GLU A 915 12.91 -13.95 -13.59
CA GLU A 915 14.12 -14.45 -12.95
C GLU A 915 14.23 -15.95 -13.19
N CYS A 916 15.33 -16.40 -13.80
CA CYS A 916 15.52 -17.81 -14.13
C CYS A 916 16.50 -18.50 -13.19
N TYR A 917 16.29 -19.80 -13.05
CA TYR A 917 17.02 -20.60 -12.11
C TYR A 917 17.30 -22.01 -12.63
N ARG A 918 18.37 -22.62 -12.11
CA ARG A 918 18.71 -24.03 -12.31
C ARG A 918 18.86 -24.70 -10.95
N GLY A 919 17.93 -25.58 -10.58
CA GLY A 919 17.91 -26.14 -9.22
C GLY A 919 17.58 -25.05 -8.22
N GLU A 920 18.46 -24.75 -7.25
CA GLU A 920 18.32 -23.60 -6.33
C GLU A 920 19.16 -22.37 -6.77
N GLU A 921 19.95 -22.47 -7.85
CA GLU A 921 20.89 -21.45 -8.28
C GLU A 921 20.21 -20.41 -9.20
N SER A 922 20.23 -19.13 -8.80
CA SER A 922 19.79 -18.03 -9.67
C SER A 922 20.76 -17.87 -10.84
N ARG A 923 20.19 -17.76 -12.05
CA ARG A 923 20.90 -17.52 -13.31
C ARG A 923 20.71 -16.08 -13.80
N GLY A 924 20.10 -15.23 -12.98
CA GLY A 924 19.78 -13.84 -13.29
C GLY A 924 18.47 -13.70 -14.07
N TYR A 925 18.23 -12.49 -14.56
CA TYR A 925 17.04 -12.14 -15.32
C TYR A 925 17.14 -12.53 -16.80
N PHE A 926 16.01 -12.99 -17.33
CA PHE A 926 15.78 -13.31 -18.75
C PHE A 926 14.54 -12.57 -19.24
N HIS A 927 14.40 -12.51 -20.56
CA HIS A 927 13.24 -12.00 -21.26
C HIS A 927 12.50 -13.18 -21.91
N MET A 928 11.19 -13.22 -21.72
CA MET A 928 10.31 -14.25 -22.24
C MET A 928 9.27 -13.63 -23.18
N TRP A 929 9.15 -14.09 -24.42
CA TRP A 929 8.15 -13.59 -25.38
C TRP A 929 7.61 -14.70 -26.27
N TRP A 930 6.46 -14.45 -26.88
CA TRP A 930 5.86 -15.35 -27.86
C TRP A 930 6.34 -14.97 -29.27
N ASP A 931 6.93 -15.91 -30.00
CA ASP A 931 7.44 -15.67 -31.36
C ASP A 931 6.41 -15.94 -32.47
N GLY A 932 5.22 -16.41 -32.10
CA GLY A 932 4.16 -16.84 -33.02
C GLY A 932 3.88 -18.35 -32.99
N ASP A 933 4.82 -19.15 -32.48
CA ASP A 933 4.73 -20.63 -32.43
C ASP A 933 5.12 -21.19 -31.05
N SER A 934 6.10 -20.57 -30.37
CA SER A 934 6.59 -21.04 -29.06
C SER A 934 7.02 -19.89 -28.14
N TRP A 935 7.13 -20.20 -26.84
CA TRP A 935 7.71 -19.27 -25.88
C TRP A 935 9.23 -19.32 -25.96
N VAL A 936 9.82 -18.17 -26.28
CA VAL A 936 11.27 -17.98 -26.33
C VAL A 936 11.74 -17.36 -25.02
N LEU A 937 12.90 -17.81 -24.53
CA LEU A 937 13.53 -17.34 -23.30
C LEU A 937 15.01 -17.02 -23.59
N ASP A 938 15.43 -15.78 -23.36
CA ASP A 938 16.79 -15.30 -23.68
C ASP A 938 17.30 -14.24 -22.66
N HIS A 939 18.61 -14.11 -22.50
CA HIS A 939 19.26 -13.07 -21.70
C HIS A 939 19.18 -11.68 -22.35
N GLN A 940 18.96 -11.63 -23.66
CA GLN A 940 18.80 -10.38 -24.41
C GLN A 940 17.37 -10.27 -24.95
N PRO A 941 16.73 -9.09 -24.91
CA PRO A 941 15.41 -8.93 -25.49
C PRO A 941 15.45 -9.08 -27.03
N ALA A 942 14.49 -9.80 -27.61
CA ALA A 942 14.39 -10.11 -29.03
C ALA A 942 14.39 -8.87 -29.96
N GLN A 943 13.77 -7.78 -29.48
CA GLN A 943 13.69 -6.49 -30.16
C GLN A 943 13.65 -5.36 -29.13
N ARG A 944 14.15 -4.18 -29.52
CA ARG A 944 14.07 -2.95 -28.73
C ARG A 944 12.62 -2.61 -28.41
N TRP A 945 12.38 -2.30 -27.12
CA TRP A 945 11.23 -1.62 -26.53
C TRP A 945 10.31 -0.94 -27.57
N ARG A 946 9.33 -1.67 -28.12
CA ARG A 946 8.26 -1.08 -28.91
C ARG A 946 7.04 -1.00 -28.02
N TYR A 947 6.66 0.22 -27.67
CA TYR A 947 5.36 0.46 -27.07
C TYR A 947 4.29 0.14 -28.11
N ASN A 948 3.43 -0.84 -27.83
CA ASN A 948 2.30 -1.10 -28.70
C ASN A 948 1.26 0.00 -28.51
N SER A 949 0.78 0.57 -29.62
CA SER A 949 -0.30 1.57 -29.62
C SER A 949 -1.67 0.96 -29.31
N SER A 950 -1.79 -0.37 -29.31
CA SER A 950 -3.00 -1.12 -28.95
C SER A 950 -2.60 -2.30 -28.06
N PRO A 951 -3.36 -2.60 -26.99
CA PRO A 951 -3.05 -3.70 -26.08
C PRO A 951 -2.99 -5.04 -26.84
N LEU A 952 -1.97 -5.85 -26.59
CA LEU A 952 -1.93 -7.21 -27.11
C LEU A 952 -2.99 -8.10 -26.43
N PRO A 953 -3.60 -9.04 -27.17
CA PRO A 953 -4.49 -10.04 -26.58
C PRO A 953 -3.73 -10.93 -25.59
N MET A 954 -4.43 -11.41 -24.56
CA MET A 954 -3.83 -12.25 -23.52
C MET A 954 -3.65 -13.70 -23.95
N PHE A 955 -2.69 -14.38 -23.31
CA PHE A 955 -2.36 -15.77 -23.57
C PHE A 955 -3.07 -16.74 -22.62
N THR A 956 -3.36 -17.95 -23.09
CA THR A 956 -3.85 -19.04 -22.24
C THR A 956 -2.84 -19.38 -21.15
N SER A 957 -1.54 -19.34 -21.45
CA SER A 957 -0.47 -19.54 -20.45
C SER A 957 -0.50 -18.50 -19.32
N THR A 958 -0.87 -17.25 -19.59
CA THR A 958 -0.93 -16.23 -18.54
C THR A 958 -1.97 -16.58 -17.48
N ALA A 959 -3.17 -17.02 -17.91
CA ALA A 959 -4.19 -17.50 -16.97
C ALA A 959 -3.72 -18.75 -16.22
N TYR A 960 -3.05 -19.70 -16.89
CA TYR A 960 -2.47 -20.89 -16.26
C TYR A 960 -1.45 -20.52 -15.18
N ILE A 961 -0.53 -19.60 -15.47
CA ILE A 961 0.49 -19.15 -14.52
C ILE A 961 -0.17 -18.49 -13.30
N LEU A 962 -1.08 -17.54 -13.52
CA LEU A 962 -1.74 -16.82 -12.43
C LEU A 962 -2.56 -17.77 -11.54
N PHE A 963 -3.36 -18.68 -12.12
CA PHE A 963 -4.07 -19.68 -11.33
C PHE A 963 -3.11 -20.65 -10.64
N GLY A 964 -2.02 -21.07 -11.30
CA GLY A 964 -0.98 -21.93 -10.74
C GLY A 964 -0.31 -21.34 -9.50
N MET A 965 -0.08 -20.02 -9.50
CA MET A 965 0.45 -19.29 -8.34
C MET A 965 -0.53 -19.21 -7.15
N MET A 966 -1.83 -19.46 -7.37
CA MET A 966 -2.86 -19.51 -6.31
C MET A 966 -2.88 -20.85 -5.56
N HIS A 967 -1.72 -21.37 -5.19
CA HIS A 967 -1.61 -22.46 -4.23
C HIS A 967 -1.56 -21.90 -2.79
N SER A 968 -1.15 -22.65 -1.78
CA SER A 968 -1.08 -22.13 -0.40
C SER A 968 0.13 -21.22 -0.16
N GLY A 969 -0.06 -20.00 0.37
CA GLY A 969 1.06 -19.15 0.80
C GLY A 969 0.80 -17.65 0.72
N SER A 970 1.85 -16.85 0.96
CA SER A 970 1.81 -15.38 0.83
C SER A 970 1.66 -14.93 -0.63
N ARG A 971 2.29 -15.62 -1.58
CA ARG A 971 2.23 -15.29 -3.02
C ARG A 971 0.85 -15.48 -3.65
N ALA A 972 0.05 -16.41 -3.11
CA ALA A 972 -1.33 -16.61 -3.54
C ALA A 972 -2.19 -15.35 -3.37
N LYS A 973 -1.90 -14.52 -2.36
CA LYS A 973 -2.60 -13.25 -2.15
C LYS A 973 -2.33 -12.28 -3.31
N ASN A 974 -1.09 -12.19 -3.78
CA ASN A 974 -0.72 -11.29 -4.87
C ASN A 974 -1.28 -11.80 -6.21
N ALA A 975 -1.25 -13.12 -6.44
CA ALA A 975 -1.83 -13.73 -7.64
C ALA A 975 -3.35 -13.54 -7.72
N LEU A 976 -4.06 -13.69 -6.57
CA LEU A 976 -5.48 -13.35 -6.46
C LEU A 976 -5.74 -11.90 -6.84
N TRP A 977 -4.94 -10.97 -6.30
CA TRP A 977 -5.08 -9.55 -6.61
C TRP A 977 -4.87 -9.23 -8.10
N CYS A 978 -3.81 -9.78 -8.72
CA CYS A 978 -3.54 -9.57 -10.15
C CYS A 978 -4.65 -10.18 -11.04
N MET A 979 -5.11 -11.40 -10.71
CA MET A 979 -6.22 -12.04 -11.43
C MET A 979 -7.53 -11.27 -11.29
N GLU A 980 -7.88 -10.78 -10.10
CA GLU A 980 -9.07 -9.94 -9.88
C GLU A 980 -9.07 -8.76 -10.85
N ARG A 981 -7.93 -8.08 -11.01
CA ARG A 981 -7.77 -6.96 -11.94
C ARG A 981 -7.94 -7.39 -13.40
N PHE A 982 -7.36 -8.51 -13.82
CA PHE A 982 -7.47 -8.98 -15.22
C PHE A 982 -8.90 -9.39 -15.57
N LEU A 983 -9.65 -9.93 -14.60
CA LEU A 983 -11.06 -10.25 -14.75
C LEU A 983 -11.93 -8.98 -14.89
N ILE A 984 -11.63 -7.92 -14.11
CA ILE A 984 -12.35 -6.63 -14.20
C ILE A 984 -12.07 -5.95 -15.54
N ASN A 985 -10.81 -5.96 -16.01
CA ASN A 985 -10.42 -5.46 -17.33
C ASN A 985 -10.92 -6.35 -18.48
N ARG A 986 -11.65 -7.43 -18.18
CA ARG A 986 -12.17 -8.39 -19.17
C ARG A 986 -11.08 -8.92 -20.09
N MET A 987 -9.90 -9.19 -19.54
CA MET A 987 -8.75 -9.70 -20.29
C MET A 987 -8.81 -11.22 -20.50
N PHE A 988 -9.67 -11.91 -19.76
CA PHE A 988 -9.90 -13.34 -19.89
C PHE A 988 -11.36 -13.65 -20.21
N CYS A 989 -11.57 -14.76 -20.93
CA CYS A 989 -12.88 -15.31 -21.20
C CYS A 989 -13.04 -16.69 -20.55
N ALA A 990 -14.27 -17.18 -20.48
CA ALA A 990 -14.59 -18.51 -19.91
C ALA A 990 -13.79 -19.64 -20.59
N GLN A 991 -13.54 -19.55 -21.90
CA GLN A 991 -12.77 -20.57 -22.62
C GLN A 991 -11.31 -20.66 -22.15
N VAL A 992 -10.65 -19.52 -21.92
CA VAL A 992 -9.28 -19.46 -21.38
C VAL A 992 -9.26 -20.06 -19.97
N VAL A 993 -10.20 -19.65 -19.11
CA VAL A 993 -10.32 -20.20 -17.75
C VAL A 993 -10.53 -21.72 -17.78
N ALA A 994 -11.43 -22.23 -18.63
CA ALA A 994 -11.69 -23.66 -18.76
C ALA A 994 -10.41 -24.43 -19.08
N ARG A 995 -9.64 -23.98 -20.07
CA ARG A 995 -8.39 -24.63 -20.50
C ARG A 995 -7.32 -24.60 -19.41
N SER A 996 -7.10 -23.44 -18.80
CA SER A 996 -6.10 -23.28 -17.74
C SER A 996 -6.43 -24.15 -16.51
N ILE A 997 -7.70 -24.15 -16.08
CA ILE A 997 -8.14 -24.96 -14.93
C ILE A 997 -8.09 -26.45 -15.27
N HIS A 998 -8.48 -26.85 -16.48
CA HIS A 998 -8.38 -28.23 -16.93
C HIS A 998 -6.94 -28.76 -16.85
N ALA A 999 -5.96 -27.98 -17.34
CA ALA A 999 -4.55 -28.33 -17.28
C ALA A 999 -4.02 -28.37 -15.83
N LEU A 1000 -4.33 -27.35 -15.02
CA LEU A 1000 -3.89 -27.27 -13.62
C LEU A 1000 -4.46 -28.39 -12.74
N LEU A 1001 -5.67 -28.87 -13.03
CA LEU A 1001 -6.27 -29.99 -12.29
C LEU A 1001 -5.55 -31.34 -12.53
N GLN A 1002 -4.66 -31.42 -13.53
CA GLN A 1002 -3.76 -32.56 -13.73
C GLN A 1002 -2.46 -32.44 -12.93
N GLU A 1003 -2.12 -31.25 -12.42
CA GLU A 1003 -0.92 -31.00 -11.64
C GLU A 1003 -1.13 -31.42 -10.18
N GLU A 1004 -0.28 -32.30 -9.64
CA GLU A 1004 -0.40 -32.76 -8.25
C GLU A 1004 -0.27 -31.63 -7.22
N LEU A 1005 0.41 -30.55 -7.59
CA LEU A 1005 0.75 -29.42 -6.71
C LEU A 1005 -0.40 -28.41 -6.55
N TRP A 1006 -1.47 -28.53 -7.34
CA TRP A 1006 -2.50 -27.49 -7.41
C TRP A 1006 -3.86 -27.94 -6.87
N ALA A 1007 -4.61 -27.00 -6.28
CA ALA A 1007 -5.98 -27.20 -5.86
C ALA A 1007 -6.81 -25.91 -6.00
N PRO A 1008 -8.09 -26.00 -6.39
CA PRO A 1008 -8.92 -24.82 -6.67
C PRO A 1008 -9.27 -23.97 -5.44
N THR A 1009 -8.90 -24.39 -4.22
CA THR A 1009 -9.41 -23.81 -2.97
C THR A 1009 -9.14 -22.31 -2.82
N GLN A 1010 -7.98 -21.81 -3.26
CA GLN A 1010 -7.70 -20.37 -3.21
C GLN A 1010 -8.38 -19.64 -4.36
N ALA A 1011 -8.36 -20.20 -5.57
CA ALA A 1011 -9.02 -19.63 -6.75
C ALA A 1011 -10.52 -19.43 -6.55
N LEU A 1012 -11.20 -20.30 -5.78
CA LEU A 1012 -12.62 -20.14 -5.41
C LEU A 1012 -12.92 -18.80 -4.69
N LYS A 1013 -11.91 -18.14 -4.11
CA LYS A 1013 -12.11 -16.82 -3.48
C LYS A 1013 -12.45 -15.73 -4.49
N LEU A 1014 -12.12 -15.91 -5.77
CA LEU A 1014 -12.44 -14.98 -6.85
C LEU A 1014 -13.95 -14.91 -7.12
N LEU A 1015 -14.69 -15.99 -6.85
CA LEU A 1015 -16.14 -16.10 -7.10
C LEU A 1015 -17.01 -15.21 -6.19
N ARG A 1016 -16.43 -14.51 -5.22
CA ARG A 1016 -17.20 -13.64 -4.30
C ARG A 1016 -17.77 -12.39 -5.00
N ALA A 1017 -17.18 -11.96 -6.10
CA ALA A 1017 -17.72 -10.90 -6.97
C ALA A 1017 -18.66 -11.53 -8.00
N LYS A 1018 -19.96 -11.25 -7.92
CA LYS A 1018 -20.96 -11.78 -8.86
C LYS A 1018 -20.68 -11.38 -10.30
N GLU A 1019 -20.03 -10.24 -10.49
CA GLU A 1019 -19.63 -9.67 -11.78
C GLU A 1019 -18.55 -10.51 -12.50
N THR A 1020 -17.80 -11.34 -11.77
CA THR A 1020 -16.73 -12.19 -12.35
C THR A 1020 -17.22 -13.59 -12.72
N LEU A 1021 -18.41 -13.97 -12.26
CA LEU A 1021 -19.03 -15.28 -12.49
C LEU A 1021 -19.20 -15.65 -13.99
N PRO A 1022 -19.50 -14.70 -14.91
CA PRO A 1022 -19.58 -15.00 -16.35
C PRO A 1022 -18.28 -15.57 -16.94
N VAL A 1023 -17.13 -15.22 -16.36
CA VAL A 1023 -15.81 -15.70 -16.80
C VAL A 1023 -15.34 -16.90 -15.98
N LEU A 1024 -15.69 -16.94 -14.69
CA LEU A 1024 -15.15 -17.91 -13.73
C LEU A 1024 -16.00 -19.17 -13.52
N TRP A 1025 -17.22 -19.27 -14.06
CA TRP A 1025 -18.00 -20.52 -13.96
C TRP A 1025 -17.25 -21.79 -14.39
N PRO A 1026 -16.29 -21.78 -15.35
CA PRO A 1026 -15.53 -22.98 -15.70
C PRO A 1026 -14.63 -23.49 -14.58
N LEU A 1027 -14.20 -22.62 -13.65
CA LEU A 1027 -13.49 -23.03 -12.43
C LEU A 1027 -14.31 -24.06 -11.64
N LEU A 1028 -15.64 -23.90 -11.62
CA LEU A 1028 -16.56 -24.80 -10.94
C LEU A 1028 -16.77 -26.08 -11.76
N THR A 1029 -17.07 -25.96 -13.05
CA THR A 1029 -17.46 -27.12 -13.88
C THR A 1029 -16.28 -28.02 -14.23
N GLU A 1030 -15.09 -27.49 -14.49
CA GLU A 1030 -13.87 -28.29 -14.69
C GLU A 1030 -13.46 -29.02 -13.41
N SER A 1031 -13.57 -28.35 -12.25
CA SER A 1031 -13.32 -28.98 -10.95
C SER A 1031 -14.30 -30.14 -10.69
N LEU A 1032 -15.58 -29.97 -11.03
CA LEU A 1032 -16.57 -31.04 -10.95
C LEU A 1032 -16.25 -32.18 -11.93
N ALA A 1033 -15.85 -31.87 -13.17
CA ALA A 1033 -15.49 -32.85 -14.18
C ALA A 1033 -14.31 -33.72 -13.72
N LYS A 1034 -13.23 -33.11 -13.20
CA LYS A 1034 -12.10 -33.85 -12.61
C LYS A 1034 -12.54 -34.74 -11.45
N ALA A 1035 -13.35 -34.22 -10.52
CA ALA A 1035 -13.85 -35.01 -9.39
C ALA A 1035 -14.74 -36.18 -9.81
N ALA A 1036 -15.54 -36.01 -10.87
CA ALA A 1036 -16.36 -37.09 -11.44
C ALA A 1036 -15.48 -38.16 -12.11
N THR A 1037 -14.47 -37.77 -12.88
CA THR A 1037 -13.48 -38.68 -13.48
C THR A 1037 -12.75 -39.48 -12.40
N ASP A 1038 -12.23 -38.81 -11.37
CA ASP A 1038 -11.55 -39.47 -10.24
C ASP A 1038 -12.48 -40.45 -9.51
N SER A 1039 -13.76 -40.08 -9.34
CA SER A 1039 -14.78 -40.96 -8.78
C SER A 1039 -15.03 -42.21 -9.62
N GLN A 1040 -15.05 -42.08 -10.95
CA GLN A 1040 -15.24 -43.21 -11.86
C GLN A 1040 -14.02 -44.13 -11.85
N GLN A 1041 -12.82 -43.56 -11.69
CA GLN A 1041 -11.55 -44.29 -11.56
C GLN A 1041 -11.32 -44.85 -10.14
N GLN A 1042 -12.29 -44.73 -9.22
CA GLN A 1042 -12.22 -45.18 -7.82
C GLN A 1042 -11.09 -44.52 -7.00
N HIS A 1043 -10.61 -43.35 -7.41
CA HIS A 1043 -9.71 -42.54 -6.61
C HIS A 1043 -10.44 -41.96 -5.39
N PRO A 1044 -9.74 -41.71 -4.27
CA PRO A 1044 -10.33 -41.05 -3.11
C PRO A 1044 -10.81 -39.64 -3.49
N PRO A 1045 -11.98 -39.19 -2.99
CA PRO A 1045 -12.52 -37.87 -3.32
C PRO A 1045 -11.58 -36.77 -2.84
N ALA A 1046 -11.33 -35.80 -3.71
CA ALA A 1046 -10.44 -34.69 -3.41
C ALA A 1046 -10.95 -33.88 -2.21
N LYS A 1047 -10.04 -33.47 -1.31
CA LYS A 1047 -10.37 -32.70 -0.10
C LYS A 1047 -11.06 -31.36 -0.41
N TRP A 1048 -10.84 -30.81 -1.60
CA TRP A 1048 -11.39 -29.52 -2.03
C TRP A 1048 -12.82 -29.61 -2.61
N LEU A 1049 -13.33 -30.81 -2.95
CA LEU A 1049 -14.63 -30.98 -3.61
C LEU A 1049 -15.78 -30.35 -2.83
N GLY A 1050 -15.78 -30.49 -1.50
CA GLY A 1050 -16.81 -29.91 -0.65
C GLY A 1050 -16.92 -28.38 -0.79
N LYS A 1051 -15.79 -27.69 -0.95
CA LYS A 1051 -15.75 -26.23 -1.11
C LYS A 1051 -16.24 -25.77 -2.49
N VAL A 1052 -15.99 -26.57 -3.53
CA VAL A 1052 -16.51 -26.31 -4.88
C VAL A 1052 -18.03 -26.40 -4.87
N LEU A 1053 -18.59 -27.44 -4.24
CA LEU A 1053 -20.03 -27.60 -4.11
C LEU A 1053 -20.67 -26.49 -3.27
N ASP A 1054 -19.97 -26.01 -2.23
CA ASP A 1054 -20.42 -24.85 -1.44
C ASP A 1054 -20.50 -23.58 -2.29
N ALA A 1055 -19.50 -23.33 -3.15
CA ALA A 1055 -19.52 -22.19 -4.07
C ALA A 1055 -20.67 -22.29 -5.09
N ILE A 1056 -20.92 -23.48 -5.66
CA ILE A 1056 -22.04 -23.68 -6.58
C ILE A 1056 -23.39 -23.45 -5.87
N ALA A 1057 -23.54 -23.93 -4.64
CA ALA A 1057 -24.76 -23.73 -3.87
C ALA A 1057 -25.01 -22.25 -3.55
N GLU A 1058 -23.95 -21.51 -3.24
CA GLU A 1058 -24.01 -20.07 -2.95
C GLU A 1058 -24.55 -19.25 -4.12
N ASP A 1059 -24.08 -19.52 -5.35
CA ASP A 1059 -24.48 -18.78 -6.55
C ASP A 1059 -25.51 -19.52 -7.43
N SER A 1060 -26.16 -20.56 -6.87
CA SER A 1060 -27.02 -21.48 -7.60
C SER A 1060 -28.17 -20.81 -8.37
N ALA A 1061 -28.77 -19.75 -7.81
CA ALA A 1061 -29.83 -18.99 -8.49
C ALA A 1061 -29.32 -18.28 -9.77
N VAL A 1062 -28.13 -17.68 -9.72
CA VAL A 1062 -27.52 -16.99 -10.87
C VAL A 1062 -26.99 -17.99 -11.89
N LEU A 1063 -26.29 -19.03 -11.44
CA LEU A 1063 -25.77 -20.09 -12.30
C LEU A 1063 -26.89 -20.82 -13.04
N LYS A 1064 -28.03 -21.07 -12.38
CA LYS A 1064 -29.20 -21.67 -13.00
C LYS A 1064 -29.81 -20.74 -14.05
N ALA A 1065 -30.07 -19.48 -13.70
CA ALA A 1065 -30.62 -18.50 -14.64
C ALA A 1065 -29.70 -18.33 -15.87
N ALA A 1066 -28.38 -18.28 -15.68
CA ALA A 1066 -27.41 -18.21 -16.78
C ALA A 1066 -27.37 -19.48 -17.65
N THR A 1067 -27.62 -20.65 -17.05
CA THR A 1067 -27.76 -21.93 -17.79
C THR A 1067 -29.04 -21.93 -18.64
N GLU A 1068 -30.17 -21.53 -18.05
CA GLU A 1068 -31.46 -21.43 -18.75
C GLU A 1068 -31.45 -20.38 -19.88
N ALA A 1069 -30.68 -19.30 -19.70
CA ALA A 1069 -30.43 -18.29 -20.72
C ALA A 1069 -29.41 -18.71 -21.80
N GLY A 1070 -28.76 -19.87 -21.66
CA GLY A 1070 -27.83 -20.43 -22.65
C GLY A 1070 -26.38 -19.96 -22.54
N PHE A 1071 -26.02 -19.19 -21.51
CA PHE A 1071 -24.63 -18.75 -21.30
C PHE A 1071 -23.72 -19.88 -20.78
N ILE A 1072 -24.27 -20.80 -19.99
CA ILE A 1072 -23.58 -22.01 -19.52
C ILE A 1072 -24.21 -23.21 -20.22
N PRO A 1073 -23.44 -24.08 -20.89
CA PRO A 1073 -23.99 -25.31 -21.46
C PRO A 1073 -24.58 -26.21 -20.36
N GLU A 1074 -25.81 -26.71 -20.54
CA GLU A 1074 -26.46 -27.63 -19.59
C GLU A 1074 -25.60 -28.87 -19.30
N THR A 1075 -24.83 -29.33 -20.30
CA THR A 1075 -23.94 -30.48 -20.21
C THR A 1075 -22.81 -30.29 -19.20
N SER A 1076 -22.42 -29.04 -18.89
CA SER A 1076 -21.38 -28.71 -17.91
C SER A 1076 -21.73 -29.16 -16.49
N TRP A 1077 -23.02 -29.40 -16.20
CA TRP A 1077 -23.51 -29.86 -14.90
C TRP A 1077 -23.63 -31.38 -14.78
N ASN A 1078 -23.45 -32.15 -15.86
CA ASN A 1078 -23.51 -33.62 -15.84
C ASN A 1078 -22.61 -34.30 -14.78
N PRO A 1079 -21.39 -33.80 -14.49
CA PRO A 1079 -20.56 -34.34 -13.42
C PRO A 1079 -21.25 -34.43 -12.04
N LEU A 1080 -22.22 -33.55 -11.75
CA LEU A 1080 -22.98 -33.60 -10.48
C LEU A 1080 -23.72 -34.93 -10.30
N LYS A 1081 -24.24 -35.53 -11.38
CA LYS A 1081 -24.94 -36.83 -11.33
C LYS A 1081 -24.00 -37.96 -10.93
N ILE A 1082 -22.79 -37.95 -11.48
CA ILE A 1082 -21.77 -38.97 -11.21
C ILE A 1082 -21.38 -38.92 -9.73
N ILE A 1083 -21.20 -37.70 -9.19
CA ILE A 1083 -20.87 -37.48 -7.77
C ILE A 1083 -22.06 -37.85 -6.87
N ALA A 1084 -23.28 -37.42 -7.21
CA ALA A 1084 -24.51 -37.70 -6.47
C ALA A 1084 -24.85 -39.20 -6.41
N GLY A 1085 -24.48 -39.94 -7.46
CA GLY A 1085 -24.69 -41.39 -7.63
C GLY A 1085 -23.72 -42.28 -6.85
N GLN A 1086 -22.72 -41.72 -6.16
CA GLN A 1086 -21.78 -42.50 -5.35
C GLN A 1086 -22.48 -43.23 -4.18
N LYS A 1087 -22.09 -44.48 -3.94
CA LYS A 1087 -22.66 -45.33 -2.87
C LYS A 1087 -22.33 -44.84 -1.46
N LYS A 1088 -21.18 -44.16 -1.28
CA LYS A 1088 -20.70 -43.68 0.02
C LYS A 1088 -21.41 -42.37 0.40
N LYS A 1089 -22.23 -42.39 1.46
CA LYS A 1089 -22.88 -41.17 1.98
C LYS A 1089 -21.84 -40.25 2.62
N THR A 1090 -21.43 -39.22 1.90
CA THR A 1090 -20.59 -38.13 2.40
C THR A 1090 -21.35 -36.80 2.32
N ALA A 1091 -20.89 -35.77 3.04
CA ALA A 1091 -21.48 -34.43 2.95
C ALA A 1091 -21.44 -33.88 1.51
N ALA A 1092 -20.37 -34.15 0.76
CA ALA A 1092 -20.25 -33.76 -0.66
C ALA A 1092 -21.31 -34.45 -1.53
N VAL A 1093 -21.54 -35.75 -1.35
CA VAL A 1093 -22.58 -36.49 -2.11
C VAL A 1093 -23.99 -35.97 -1.79
N THR A 1094 -24.24 -35.57 -0.53
CA THR A 1094 -25.53 -35.00 -0.12
C THR A 1094 -25.78 -33.65 -0.80
N LYS A 1095 -24.79 -32.75 -0.75
CA LYS A 1095 -24.85 -31.46 -1.46
C LYS A 1095 -24.99 -31.62 -2.98
N ALA A 1096 -24.28 -32.58 -3.58
CA ALA A 1096 -24.41 -32.85 -5.00
C ALA A 1096 -25.83 -33.27 -5.39
N ARG A 1097 -26.54 -34.03 -4.55
CA ARG A 1097 -27.95 -34.40 -4.79
C ARG A 1097 -28.89 -33.20 -4.75
N GLU A 1098 -28.71 -32.32 -3.76
CA GLU A 1098 -29.47 -31.07 -3.66
C GLU A 1098 -29.25 -30.20 -4.89
N LEU A 1099 -28.01 -30.09 -5.37
CA LEU A 1099 -27.69 -29.32 -6.58
C LEU A 1099 -28.24 -29.95 -7.86
N VAL A 1100 -28.30 -31.29 -7.97
CA VAL A 1100 -28.95 -31.96 -9.11
C VAL A 1100 -30.42 -31.56 -9.23
N GLU A 1101 -31.13 -31.42 -8.11
CA GLU A 1101 -32.52 -30.95 -8.10
C GLU A 1101 -32.63 -29.50 -8.57
N VAL A 1102 -31.70 -28.63 -8.13
CA VAL A 1102 -31.70 -27.20 -8.51
C VAL A 1102 -31.51 -26.99 -10.00
N PHE A 1103 -30.51 -27.66 -10.59
CA PHE A 1103 -30.15 -27.51 -12.01
C PHE A 1103 -30.97 -28.42 -12.95
N GLY A 1104 -31.88 -29.26 -12.42
CA GLY A 1104 -32.77 -30.09 -13.24
C GLY A 1104 -32.06 -31.13 -14.11
N VAL A 1105 -30.82 -31.49 -13.76
CA VAL A 1105 -29.98 -32.37 -14.57
C VAL A 1105 -30.49 -33.81 -14.40
N LYS A 1106 -31.22 -34.34 -15.40
CA LYS A 1106 -31.87 -35.67 -15.37
C LYS A 1106 -30.95 -36.86 -15.62
#